data_AF-A0AA36G8B6-F1
#
_entry.id   AF-A0AA36G8B6-F1
#
_cell.length_a   1.000
_cell.length_b   1.000
_cell.length_c   1.000
_cell.angle_alpha   90.00
_cell.angle_beta   90.00
_cell.angle_gamma   90.00
#
_symmetry.space_group_name_H-M   'P 1'
#
loop_
_entity.id
_entity.type
_entity.pdbx_description
1 polymer ?
#
loop_
_entity_poly.entity_id
_entity_poly.type
_entity_poly.pdbx_seq_one_letter_code
_entity_poly.pdbx_strand_id
1 'polypeptide(L)'
;MSLGNSGGDSDVADEAETLNGHANENGHHDVKDDHSSSGRASASQMSEGQPSHSSEPMEEDIVKSEPADEQMDTDEPNTATPARPEILSALAKDEEDPWPNVIYADDVQAGPMTWKNWLEQTDTPTVPTMTKTQRERLEALSSLMWNDFYNNGDPTSHEEKEILYRGFKRREAEINYIEERIRTPEIWENAKKKRRWVKILFRRMMSMGHVTLLAHDWCRAHSAYKYCFRLSKEEFARHSGAYFGLGLVYFHFKKFKLAIEAFNTQLYYFPELDIVPDIHCRLGSSFKHLEQYGLALKHYTCAFSDCRDSWFHTKTQLRICIALCHSLSGDLQKAYDDLKKLEEELGGATATGQSTPSPAVSDRATVLRELGWVCYQFEHQDPGARTAKLEEAEGYLNKSKELEPNHGKTYYYLGRCFGENKGRAHDAFLHYRQAIDKSEGDADTWCSIGLLYQDQNQPMDALQAFICAVELNPEHSPAWTNLGQLYLKEQQFPDALECFKQALKHNPVCPAPLKQHIAILESEINIAGAPSANRTTQPKTPGAIELPPLDQAHKQPIPSELRTRQNDANLAKQFRYREGSPLWKMAELGVCRKRHIKEEDDEEGEEDDEMDLQQVAVYSVLEPNKKILDAGHKSIQKKLGKMRKPSSDRDSLSPMSMADLLKPDASSAMQYVVSDLAYKKLKEELELEAIKEEAAENQPPKKPKLHKLPHKFSLLAPLNLGLDVTAEQVLTKAAKRIDCLDQYEPIFEEDVPPPEPPKAPKVDPEKLEKLSKRPELGYQNTPLINVESRAEAQLTALQQYLQAPKCCVANVRGLTSVLRMDLSLFSTKTLTEMIPEETIEVRTQYRMDGDRNVNQAGLPTWEFYSAPGNSKVIDYAQYQAQTFKHCLKEEEEKLRKSGAKYGQQDNGKKASQNPQIKFGTNIDLSEPKKYPRQIKELQKLPAFCRPGGASDMLSHLGFEIMGMNTVQMYMKVPGARTPAHVENNCFASVNVNIGPGDCEWFAVPYEYWSEINRMCNERKIDFLRDSWWPDVKELLKAGIPVYRFMQKAGDVVWVAPGCVHWVQATGWCNNIAWNVGPLTAFQLDVSLVSYEWNKLTQYNSLVPMQLLCWQLAKNIQFTNQAAWSVIRGVLIRSLAYCKMIAKYVESCGKVIKYQPRQPDSKGREPTCVLCEVEVFNILFVKQENTDRSDAAYFNYCVNCARKKKFHKDESFYVLQQITFDELIAIFDKFQLTPNSRRLNLVA
;
A
#
# COMPACT_ATOMS: atom_id res chain seq x y z
N MET A 1 -30.73 -35.21 32.22
CA MET A 1 -30.85 -36.49 32.97
C MET A 1 -30.20 -37.57 32.13
N SER A 2 -29.39 -38.52 32.62
CA SER A 2 -28.61 -38.56 33.87
C SER A 2 -27.83 -39.89 33.93
N LEU A 3 -26.50 -39.84 34.09
CA LEU A 3 -25.61 -40.98 34.40
C LEU A 3 -25.54 -42.08 33.29
N GLY A 4 -24.45 -42.81 33.07
CA GLY A 4 -23.12 -42.75 33.67
C GLY A 4 -22.69 -44.09 34.29
N ASN A 5 -21.86 -44.87 33.58
CA ASN A 5 -21.06 -45.93 34.20
C ASN A 5 -19.86 -46.35 33.30
N SER A 6 -18.93 -47.11 33.86
CA SER A 6 -17.62 -47.46 33.27
C SER A 6 -17.37 -48.96 33.14
N GLY A 7 -16.37 -49.31 32.33
CA GLY A 7 -15.80 -50.66 32.16
C GLY A 7 -15.34 -50.86 30.71
N GLY A 8 -14.20 -51.51 30.42
CA GLY A 8 -13.17 -52.06 31.31
C GLY A 8 -12.44 -53.21 30.60
N ASP A 9 -11.12 -53.28 30.73
CA ASP A 9 -10.29 -54.51 30.78
C ASP A 9 -8.79 -54.14 30.70
N SER A 10 -7.97 -54.90 31.41
CA SER A 10 -6.50 -54.74 31.49
C SER A 10 -5.87 -55.99 32.07
N ASP A 11 -4.85 -56.54 31.43
CA ASP A 11 -4.00 -57.60 32.00
C ASP A 11 -2.52 -57.17 31.96
N VAL A 12 -1.80 -57.54 33.02
CA VAL A 12 -0.41 -57.16 33.29
C VAL A 12 0.30 -58.32 33.98
N ALA A 13 1.51 -58.65 33.54
CA ALA A 13 2.47 -59.43 34.34
C ALA A 13 3.90 -59.14 33.87
N ASP A 14 4.71 -58.55 34.76
CA ASP A 14 6.17 -58.63 34.69
C ASP A 14 6.63 -59.98 35.26
N GLU A 15 7.82 -60.44 34.87
CA GLU A 15 8.67 -61.21 35.78
C GLU A 15 10.15 -61.14 35.38
N ALA A 16 11.04 -61.16 36.35
CA ALA A 16 12.49 -61.16 36.15
C ALA A 16 13.18 -61.78 37.38
N GLU A 17 14.16 -62.67 37.17
CA GLU A 17 15.39 -62.68 37.98
C GLU A 17 16.54 -63.57 37.42
N THR A 18 17.72 -63.09 37.76
CA THR A 18 19.12 -63.52 37.66
C THR A 18 19.60 -64.97 37.96
N LEU A 19 20.78 -65.31 37.37
CA LEU A 19 22.02 -65.93 37.95
C LEU A 19 22.54 -67.35 37.58
N ASN A 20 23.86 -67.39 37.31
CA ASN A 20 24.91 -68.43 37.52
C ASN A 20 25.01 -69.74 36.68
N GLY A 21 26.25 -70.07 36.22
CA GLY A 21 26.66 -71.43 35.79
C GLY A 21 27.97 -71.56 34.97
N HIS A 22 29.04 -72.11 35.57
CA HIS A 22 30.37 -72.48 35.00
C HIS A 22 30.35 -73.84 34.21
N ALA A 23 31.35 -74.33 33.42
CA ALA A 23 32.64 -73.86 32.87
C ALA A 23 33.24 -74.87 31.82
N ASN A 24 34.43 -74.55 31.23
CA ASN A 24 35.44 -75.41 30.53
C ASN A 24 35.09 -76.03 29.14
N GLU A 25 36.04 -76.47 28.25
CA GLU A 25 37.48 -76.77 28.41
C GLU A 25 38.38 -76.69 27.10
N ASN A 26 39.64 -76.24 27.25
CA ASN A 26 40.96 -76.52 26.57
C ASN A 26 41.23 -76.72 25.03
N GLY A 27 42.42 -76.24 24.59
CA GLY A 27 43.23 -76.80 23.45
C GLY A 27 43.88 -75.80 22.44
N HIS A 28 44.96 -75.06 22.74
CA HIS A 28 46.41 -75.36 22.49
C HIS A 28 46.87 -75.69 21.02
N HIS A 29 47.61 -74.78 20.36
CA HIS A 29 49.09 -74.87 20.14
C HIS A 29 49.72 -73.66 19.39
N ASP A 30 51.05 -73.63 19.35
CA ASP A 30 51.95 -72.54 18.94
C ASP A 30 52.43 -72.62 17.46
N VAL A 31 53.09 -71.55 16.96
CA VAL A 31 54.39 -71.59 16.24
C VAL A 31 54.97 -70.15 16.06
N LYS A 32 56.23 -70.06 15.59
CA LYS A 32 57.26 -69.04 15.88
C LYS A 32 57.76 -68.21 14.68
N ASP A 33 58.29 -67.02 15.02
CA ASP A 33 59.52 -66.34 14.53
C ASP A 33 59.73 -65.83 13.07
N ASP A 34 60.66 -64.86 12.99
CA ASP A 34 61.57 -64.42 11.91
C ASP A 34 61.16 -63.50 10.73
N HIS A 35 61.36 -62.19 10.97
CA HIS A 35 62.44 -61.35 10.40
C HIS A 35 62.78 -61.25 8.88
N SER A 36 62.78 -59.98 8.43
CA SER A 36 63.90 -59.25 7.76
C SER A 36 63.90 -58.96 6.24
N SER A 37 64.81 -58.04 5.86
CA SER A 37 65.07 -57.43 4.53
C SER A 37 63.99 -56.47 3.98
N SER A 38 64.30 -55.51 3.11
CA SER A 38 65.24 -54.36 3.13
C SER A 38 65.30 -53.75 1.71
N GLY A 39 65.27 -52.41 1.54
CA GLY A 39 65.27 -51.79 0.20
C GLY A 39 65.69 -50.32 0.16
N ARG A 40 66.94 -50.06 -0.26
CA ARG A 40 67.50 -48.76 -0.72
C ARG A 40 67.29 -48.64 -2.25
N ALA A 41 67.37 -47.50 -2.96
CA ALA A 41 67.39 -46.04 -2.68
C ALA A 41 66.82 -45.36 -3.98
N SER A 42 67.10 -44.15 -4.49
CA SER A 42 67.97 -42.98 -4.19
C SER A 42 67.41 -41.79 -5.01
N ALA A 43 67.28 -40.55 -4.50
CA ALA A 43 68.32 -39.54 -4.24
C ALA A 43 69.06 -39.00 -5.49
N SER A 44 68.76 -37.76 -5.89
CA SER A 44 69.64 -36.87 -6.67
C SER A 44 69.28 -35.39 -6.44
N GLN A 45 70.27 -34.50 -6.41
CA GLN A 45 70.16 -33.03 -6.30
C GLN A 45 71.16 -32.39 -7.27
N MET A 46 70.82 -31.21 -7.84
CA MET A 46 71.71 -30.16 -8.40
C MET A 46 70.84 -29.08 -9.10
N SER A 47 71.21 -27.81 -9.27
CA SER A 47 72.12 -26.90 -8.53
C SER A 47 72.10 -25.49 -9.16
N GLU A 48 72.01 -24.44 -8.32
CA GLU A 48 72.57 -23.06 -8.46
C GLU A 48 72.34 -22.17 -9.72
N GLY A 49 72.29 -20.83 -9.55
CA GLY A 49 72.31 -19.87 -10.66
C GLY A 49 71.90 -18.39 -10.38
N GLN A 50 72.90 -17.52 -10.15
CA GLN A 50 72.89 -16.03 -10.22
C GLN A 50 74.32 -15.57 -10.63
N PRO A 51 74.72 -14.27 -10.83
CA PRO A 51 74.05 -12.95 -10.70
C PRO A 51 74.35 -11.96 -11.89
N SER A 52 74.38 -10.64 -11.65
CA SER A 52 74.98 -9.50 -12.45
C SER A 52 74.17 -8.96 -13.67
N HIS A 53 74.27 -7.71 -14.20
CA HIS A 53 74.83 -6.36 -13.85
C HIS A 53 74.37 -5.35 -14.97
N SER A 54 74.55 -4.01 -15.01
CA SER A 54 74.83 -2.85 -14.09
C SER A 54 74.74 -1.50 -14.88
N SER A 55 74.84 -0.32 -14.21
CA SER A 55 75.37 1.00 -14.72
C SER A 55 74.70 1.73 -15.92
N GLU A 56 74.71 3.07 -16.16
CA GLU A 56 75.14 4.32 -15.47
C GLU A 56 74.48 5.61 -16.13
N PRO A 57 74.78 6.90 -15.76
CA PRO A 57 73.92 8.10 -16.03
C PRO A 57 74.53 9.19 -16.96
N MET A 58 73.91 10.40 -17.02
CA MET A 58 74.59 11.72 -17.22
C MET A 58 73.72 12.95 -16.85
N GLU A 59 74.28 14.17 -16.90
CA GLU A 59 73.86 15.40 -16.16
C GLU A 59 73.59 16.66 -17.05
N GLU A 60 73.58 17.85 -16.41
CA GLU A 60 73.68 19.25 -16.91
C GLU A 60 72.41 20.01 -17.42
N ASP A 61 72.28 21.35 -17.29
CA ASP A 61 72.57 22.32 -16.19
C ASP A 61 71.95 23.74 -16.51
N ILE A 62 72.11 24.74 -15.61
CA ILE A 62 72.26 26.21 -15.86
C ILE A 62 71.01 27.06 -16.26
N VAL A 63 70.76 28.32 -15.80
CA VAL A 63 71.16 29.14 -14.61
C VAL A 63 70.36 30.49 -14.54
N LYS A 64 70.46 31.27 -13.41
CA LYS A 64 70.11 32.73 -13.19
C LYS A 64 68.62 33.18 -13.08
N SER A 65 68.22 34.29 -12.40
CA SER A 65 68.79 35.06 -11.25
C SER A 65 67.94 36.30 -10.80
N GLU A 66 67.84 36.54 -9.48
CA GLU A 66 67.86 37.88 -8.78
C GLU A 66 66.64 38.87 -8.85
N PRO A 67 66.55 39.97 -8.04
CA PRO A 67 65.50 40.07 -6.99
C PRO A 67 64.82 41.48 -6.79
N ALA A 68 64.36 41.77 -5.56
CA ALA A 68 64.06 43.09 -4.95
C ALA A 68 62.68 43.75 -5.29
N ASP A 69 62.08 44.67 -4.50
CA ASP A 69 62.41 45.22 -3.16
C ASP A 69 61.18 45.91 -2.47
N GLU A 70 61.43 46.59 -1.34
CA GLU A 70 60.72 47.78 -0.76
C GLU A 70 59.53 47.62 0.21
N GLN A 71 59.23 48.73 0.93
CA GLN A 71 58.52 48.79 2.22
C GLN A 71 57.58 50.01 2.35
N MET A 72 56.79 50.01 3.45
CA MET A 72 56.31 51.17 4.23
C MET A 72 55.08 52.00 3.77
N ASP A 73 54.56 52.71 4.79
CA ASP A 73 53.57 53.80 4.83
C ASP A 73 52.09 53.49 4.49
N THR A 74 51.07 54.08 5.13
CA THR A 74 50.74 54.56 6.50
C THR A 74 49.30 55.13 6.42
N ASP A 75 48.74 55.60 7.54
CA ASP A 75 47.56 56.50 7.66
C ASP A 75 46.13 55.99 7.35
N GLU A 76 45.31 55.99 8.41
CA GLU A 76 43.85 56.21 8.39
C GLU A 76 43.55 57.75 8.27
N PRO A 77 42.30 58.30 8.33
CA PRO A 77 40.97 57.67 8.46
C PRO A 77 39.82 58.29 7.62
N ASN A 78 38.59 57.80 7.84
CA ASN A 78 37.29 58.50 7.71
C ASN A 78 36.87 59.16 6.36
N THR A 79 35.78 58.67 5.74
CA THR A 79 34.41 59.27 5.85
C THR A 79 33.34 58.60 4.96
N ALA A 80 32.08 58.67 5.43
CA ALA A 80 30.79 58.71 4.71
C ALA A 80 30.44 57.74 3.53
N THR A 81 29.31 57.04 3.72
CA THR A 81 28.37 56.47 2.72
C THR A 81 27.92 57.51 1.66
N PRO A 82 27.39 57.14 0.44
CA PRO A 82 26.44 56.01 0.21
C PRO A 82 26.45 55.29 -1.18
N ALA A 83 25.73 54.16 -1.31
CA ALA A 83 25.04 53.73 -2.55
C ALA A 83 24.08 52.52 -2.36
N ARG A 84 23.04 52.42 -3.20
CA ARG A 84 22.30 51.18 -3.59
C ARG A 84 22.68 50.84 -5.05
N PRO A 85 22.67 49.55 -5.45
CA PRO A 85 21.51 49.01 -6.19
C PRO A 85 21.18 47.55 -5.73
N GLU A 86 20.03 46.89 -5.96
CA GLU A 86 19.01 46.86 -7.03
C GLU A 86 19.47 46.14 -8.34
N ILE A 87 18.75 45.16 -8.92
CA ILE A 87 17.75 44.22 -8.36
C ILE A 87 17.72 42.92 -9.22
N LEU A 88 17.09 41.87 -8.69
CA LEU A 88 16.73 40.54 -9.26
C LEU A 88 16.71 40.35 -10.81
N SER A 89 17.20 39.19 -11.30
CA SER A 89 16.39 38.27 -12.16
C SER A 89 17.04 36.88 -12.41
N ALA A 90 16.63 35.84 -11.68
CA ALA A 90 16.69 34.42 -12.07
C ALA A 90 15.92 33.57 -11.04
N LEU A 91 15.38 32.41 -11.46
CA LEU A 91 14.64 31.45 -10.62
C LEU A 91 13.35 31.99 -9.97
N ALA A 92 12.35 32.27 -10.81
CA ALA A 92 10.95 32.47 -10.43
C ALA A 92 10.00 31.81 -11.44
N LYS A 93 10.11 30.48 -11.59
CA LYS A 93 9.11 29.56 -12.13
C LYS A 93 9.24 28.23 -11.38
N ASP A 94 8.11 27.54 -11.20
CA ASP A 94 7.85 26.36 -10.35
C ASP A 94 7.30 26.69 -8.94
N GLU A 95 6.09 27.28 -8.92
CA GLU A 95 5.21 27.31 -7.75
C GLU A 95 3.97 26.42 -8.01
N GLU A 96 3.82 25.35 -7.23
CA GLU A 96 2.50 24.80 -6.84
C GLU A 96 2.56 24.48 -5.34
N ASP A 97 1.59 25.01 -4.58
CA ASP A 97 1.59 25.03 -3.11
C ASP A 97 0.73 23.86 -2.55
N PRO A 98 1.18 23.08 -1.55
CA PRO A 98 0.62 21.74 -1.29
C PRO A 98 -0.49 21.72 -0.24
N TRP A 99 -1.57 22.50 -0.41
CA TRP A 99 -2.73 22.51 0.50
C TRP A 99 -4.08 22.61 -0.23
N PRO A 100 -5.09 21.77 0.11
CA PRO A 100 -6.44 21.89 -0.44
C PRO A 100 -7.23 23.03 0.22
N ASN A 101 -8.08 23.71 -0.57
CA ASN A 101 -8.95 24.78 -0.09
C ASN A 101 -10.11 24.27 0.78
N VAL A 102 -10.39 24.98 1.86
CA VAL A 102 -11.66 24.93 2.60
C VAL A 102 -12.35 26.28 2.44
N ILE A 103 -13.67 26.26 2.19
CA ILE A 103 -14.46 27.47 1.94
C ILE A 103 -15.06 27.96 3.26
N TYR A 104 -15.06 29.28 3.47
CA TYR A 104 -15.63 29.95 4.64
C TYR A 104 -17.16 30.06 4.57
N ALA A 105 -17.78 30.21 5.74
CA ALA A 105 -19.05 30.91 5.90
C ALA A 105 -18.96 31.80 7.16
N ASP A 106 -19.25 33.09 6.99
CA ASP A 106 -19.39 34.07 8.07
C ASP A 106 -20.74 33.86 8.80
N ASP A 107 -21.11 34.53 9.90
CA ASP A 107 -20.70 35.84 10.40
C ASP A 107 -21.06 35.98 11.90
N VAL A 108 -20.14 36.48 12.75
CA VAL A 108 -20.45 37.02 14.09
C VAL A 108 -19.48 38.15 14.45
N GLN A 109 -20.01 39.33 14.78
CA GLN A 109 -19.23 40.50 15.15
C GLN A 109 -18.62 40.39 16.56
N ALA A 110 -17.29 40.43 16.65
CA ALA A 110 -16.55 40.68 17.89
C ALA A 110 -15.27 41.48 17.63
N GLY A 111 -14.86 42.33 18.58
CA GLY A 111 -13.65 43.16 18.45
C GLY A 111 -12.33 42.36 18.43
N PRO A 112 -11.20 42.99 18.06
CA PRO A 112 -9.93 42.31 17.79
C PRO A 112 -9.34 41.62 19.02
N MET A 113 -9.66 40.33 19.18
CA MET A 113 -9.21 39.51 20.30
C MET A 113 -7.71 39.26 20.24
N THR A 114 -6.99 39.52 21.35
CA THR A 114 -5.56 39.24 21.41
C THR A 114 -5.30 37.75 21.62
N TRP A 115 -4.19 37.23 21.08
CA TRP A 115 -3.89 35.79 21.08
C TRP A 115 -3.77 35.17 22.48
N LYS A 116 -3.42 35.96 23.51
CA LYS A 116 -3.47 35.51 24.91
C LYS A 116 -4.90 35.26 25.34
N ASN A 117 -5.78 36.25 25.17
CA ASN A 117 -7.19 36.15 25.53
C ASN A 117 -7.91 35.02 24.78
N TRP A 118 -7.48 34.67 23.56
CA TRP A 118 -7.98 33.48 22.87
C TRP A 118 -7.56 32.21 23.66
N LEU A 119 -6.26 31.99 23.86
CA LEU A 119 -5.70 30.85 24.60
C LEU A 119 -6.08 30.77 26.10
N GLU A 120 -6.64 31.84 26.67
CA GLU A 120 -7.09 31.95 28.06
C GLU A 120 -8.63 31.98 28.18
N GLN A 121 -9.38 31.88 27.06
CA GLN A 121 -10.86 31.78 27.05
C GLN A 121 -11.39 30.62 26.21
N THR A 122 -10.60 30.03 25.31
CA THR A 122 -10.94 28.77 24.64
C THR A 122 -10.66 27.59 25.57
N ASP A 123 -11.60 27.28 26.47
CA ASP A 123 -11.73 25.93 27.07
C ASP A 123 -12.25 24.93 26.01
N THR A 124 -11.53 24.85 24.89
CA THR A 124 -11.73 23.84 23.85
C THR A 124 -11.01 22.56 24.27
N PRO A 125 -11.67 21.38 24.27
CA PRO A 125 -11.14 20.15 24.89
C PRO A 125 -9.91 19.53 24.19
N THR A 126 -9.35 20.17 23.17
CA THR A 126 -8.29 19.65 22.28
C THR A 126 -6.87 20.15 22.59
N VAL A 127 -6.69 21.16 23.45
CA VAL A 127 -5.38 21.74 23.77
C VAL A 127 -5.08 21.60 25.27
N PRO A 128 -4.18 20.67 25.69
CA PRO A 128 -3.91 20.45 27.10
C PRO A 128 -3.35 21.68 27.83
N THR A 129 -3.87 21.95 29.02
CA THR A 129 -3.36 22.98 29.90
C THR A 129 -1.97 22.60 30.42
N MET A 130 -1.06 23.59 30.45
CA MET A 130 0.33 23.42 30.88
C MET A 130 0.72 24.54 31.85
N THR A 131 1.35 24.16 32.96
CA THR A 131 1.87 25.13 33.94
C THR A 131 2.90 26.06 33.31
N LYS A 132 3.25 27.15 34.00
CA LYS A 132 4.32 28.05 33.54
C LYS A 132 5.63 27.27 33.36
N THR A 133 6.02 26.48 34.35
CA THR A 133 7.22 25.63 34.34
C THR A 133 7.21 24.59 33.21
N GLN A 134 6.08 23.91 32.98
CA GLN A 134 5.95 22.97 31.86
C GLN A 134 6.10 23.65 30.48
N ARG A 135 5.61 24.89 30.33
CA ARG A 135 5.81 25.68 29.10
C ARG A 135 7.25 26.14 28.93
N GLU A 136 7.90 26.59 30.00
CA GLU A 136 9.32 26.97 29.98
C GLU A 136 10.21 25.75 29.66
N ARG A 137 9.88 24.56 30.17
CA ARG A 137 10.54 23.30 29.81
C ARG A 137 10.31 22.93 28.34
N LEU A 138 9.09 23.06 27.82
CA LEU A 138 8.75 22.77 26.41
C LEU A 138 9.53 23.64 25.41
N GLU A 139 9.81 24.91 25.72
CA GLU A 139 10.65 25.77 24.88
C GLU A 139 12.14 25.37 24.92
N ALA A 140 12.58 24.64 25.96
CA ALA A 140 13.96 24.18 26.13
C ALA A 140 14.24 22.78 25.54
N LEU A 141 13.20 22.01 25.18
CA LEU A 141 13.37 20.67 24.62
C LEU A 141 14.06 20.71 23.24
N SER A 142 15.14 19.94 23.10
CA SER A 142 16.00 19.88 21.91
C SER A 142 16.43 18.44 21.65
N SER A 143 16.66 18.08 20.38
CA SER A 143 17.27 16.80 19.98
C SER A 143 18.62 16.51 20.65
N LEU A 144 19.33 17.53 21.15
CA LEU A 144 20.55 17.37 21.94
C LEU A 144 20.32 16.59 23.24
N MET A 145 19.11 16.67 23.82
CA MET A 145 18.70 15.94 25.03
C MET A 145 18.33 14.46 24.75
N TRP A 146 18.64 13.93 23.57
CA TRP A 146 18.32 12.55 23.20
C TRP A 146 18.86 11.54 24.23
N ASN A 147 20.08 11.74 24.72
CA ASN A 147 20.73 10.81 25.63
C ASN A 147 20.06 10.82 27.02
N ASP A 148 19.75 12.01 27.53
CA ASP A 148 19.10 12.22 28.84
C ASP A 148 17.79 11.42 28.96
N PHE A 149 16.98 11.42 27.89
CA PHE A 149 15.67 10.76 27.87
C PHE A 149 15.72 9.23 27.83
N TYR A 150 16.81 8.62 27.35
CA TYR A 150 16.87 7.17 27.08
C TYR A 150 17.94 6.41 27.87
N ASN A 151 18.66 7.09 28.77
CA ASN A 151 19.60 6.46 29.69
C ASN A 151 18.91 5.43 30.63
N ASN A 152 17.61 5.60 30.93
CA ASN A 152 16.84 4.74 31.83
C ASN A 152 16.00 3.65 31.12
N GLY A 153 16.12 3.49 29.79
CA GLY A 153 15.38 2.48 29.02
C GLY A 153 14.15 3.03 28.29
N ASP A 154 13.00 2.36 28.42
CA ASP A 154 11.81 2.62 27.60
C ASP A 154 11.27 4.07 27.78
N PRO A 155 11.05 4.86 26.69
CA PRO A 155 10.34 6.14 26.75
C PRO A 155 9.08 6.16 27.64
N THR A 156 8.31 5.07 27.73
CA THR A 156 7.10 5.03 28.56
C THR A 156 7.38 5.22 30.06
N SER A 157 8.62 5.02 30.52
CA SER A 157 9.03 5.16 31.92
C SER A 157 9.45 6.58 32.33
N HIS A 158 9.79 7.46 31.39
CA HIS A 158 10.43 8.75 31.68
C HIS A 158 9.46 9.78 32.29
N GLU A 159 9.88 10.49 33.33
CA GLU A 159 9.02 11.43 34.10
C GLU A 159 8.42 12.53 33.23
N GLU A 160 9.19 13.06 32.26
CA GLU A 160 8.75 14.17 31.39
C GLU A 160 7.81 13.75 30.24
N LYS A 161 7.36 12.50 30.18
CA LYS A 161 6.45 12.02 29.12
C LYS A 161 5.16 12.83 28.98
N GLU A 162 4.63 13.34 30.08
CA GLU A 162 3.47 14.24 30.09
C GLU A 162 3.75 15.56 29.34
N ILE A 163 4.99 16.08 29.46
CA ILE A 163 5.43 17.32 28.80
C ILE A 163 5.61 17.09 27.30
N LEU A 164 6.14 15.94 26.89
CA LEU A 164 6.19 15.55 25.48
C LEU A 164 4.79 15.45 24.86
N TYR A 165 3.85 14.76 25.54
CA TYR A 165 2.49 14.60 25.04
C TYR A 165 1.75 15.95 24.91
N ARG A 166 1.68 16.72 26.01
CA ARG A 166 0.99 18.01 26.02
C ARG A 166 1.69 19.02 25.11
N GLY A 167 3.02 18.94 25.03
CA GLY A 167 3.84 19.74 24.13
C GLY A 167 3.54 19.49 22.66
N PHE A 168 3.39 18.22 22.25
CA PHE A 168 3.01 17.87 20.87
C PHE A 168 1.66 18.48 20.49
N LYS A 169 0.59 18.17 21.24
CA LYS A 169 -0.76 18.69 20.95
C LYS A 169 -0.83 20.22 20.99
N ARG A 170 -0.07 20.84 21.91
CA ARG A 170 0.07 22.30 21.94
C ARG A 170 0.77 22.86 20.70
N ARG A 171 1.84 22.23 20.22
CA ARG A 171 2.56 22.68 19.01
C ARG A 171 1.72 22.49 17.76
N GLU A 172 0.95 21.40 17.67
CA GLU A 172 0.00 21.13 16.57
C GLU A 172 -1.00 22.28 16.43
N ALA A 173 -1.66 22.67 17.53
CA ALA A 173 -2.56 23.83 17.55
C ALA A 173 -1.85 25.18 17.29
N GLU A 174 -0.65 25.41 17.87
CA GLU A 174 0.13 26.63 17.62
C GLU A 174 0.55 26.76 16.14
N ILE A 175 0.88 25.65 15.44
CA ILE A 175 1.27 25.64 14.03
C ILE A 175 0.07 25.97 13.13
N ASN A 176 -1.06 25.27 13.30
CA ASN A 176 -2.26 25.46 12.46
C ASN A 176 -2.74 26.93 12.51
N TYR A 177 -2.82 27.51 13.70
CA TYR A 177 -3.17 28.92 13.91
C TYR A 177 -2.19 29.89 13.21
N ILE A 178 -0.89 29.56 13.17
CA ILE A 178 0.11 30.39 12.48
C ILE A 178 -0.03 30.28 10.96
N GLU A 179 -0.28 29.08 10.41
CA GLU A 179 -0.48 28.92 8.96
C GLU A 179 -1.76 29.61 8.47
N GLU A 180 -2.88 29.47 9.20
CA GLU A 180 -4.11 30.25 8.96
C GLU A 180 -3.83 31.77 9.01
N ARG A 181 -3.13 32.24 10.05
CA ARG A 181 -2.74 33.66 10.17
C ARG A 181 -1.83 34.15 9.05
N ILE A 182 -1.02 33.29 8.43
CA ILE A 182 -0.17 33.68 7.29
C ILE A 182 -0.99 33.83 6.00
N ARG A 183 -2.09 33.08 5.84
CA ARG A 183 -2.99 33.13 4.68
C ARG A 183 -3.91 34.35 4.65
N THR A 184 -4.08 35.09 5.76
CA THR A 184 -4.96 36.27 5.77
C THR A 184 -4.37 37.44 4.96
N PRO A 185 -5.18 38.19 4.16
CA PRO A 185 -4.68 39.28 3.32
C PRO A 185 -3.84 40.32 4.07
N GLU A 186 -4.31 40.73 5.27
CA GLU A 186 -3.62 41.72 6.12
C GLU A 186 -2.16 41.37 6.44
N ILE A 187 -1.82 40.08 6.47
CA ILE A 187 -0.50 39.55 6.81
C ILE A 187 0.25 39.15 5.55
N TRP A 188 -0.44 38.55 4.56
CA TRP A 188 0.12 38.10 3.30
C TRP A 188 0.69 39.24 2.45
N GLU A 189 -0.06 40.33 2.30
CA GLU A 189 0.33 41.52 1.52
C GLU A 189 1.47 42.30 2.20
N ASN A 190 1.49 42.30 3.53
CA ASN A 190 2.50 43.02 4.29
C ASN A 190 3.76 42.17 4.49
N ALA A 191 4.71 42.29 3.56
CA ALA A 191 5.97 41.54 3.57
C ALA A 191 6.74 41.58 4.91
N LYS A 192 6.65 42.67 5.71
CA LYS A 192 7.25 42.74 7.05
C LYS A 192 6.48 41.89 8.08
N LYS A 193 5.14 41.89 8.07
CA LYS A 193 4.32 40.97 8.87
C LYS A 193 4.57 39.52 8.44
N LYS A 194 4.47 39.20 7.13
CA LYS A 194 4.70 37.86 6.57
C LYS A 194 6.04 37.28 7.02
N ARG A 195 7.15 38.04 6.85
CA ARG A 195 8.49 37.61 7.28
C ARG A 195 8.61 37.40 8.80
N ARG A 196 7.86 38.15 9.62
CA ARG A 196 7.79 37.95 11.08
C ARG A 196 7.06 36.64 11.43
N TRP A 197 5.89 36.39 10.85
CA TRP A 197 5.12 35.17 11.11
C TRP A 197 5.83 33.91 10.60
N VAL A 198 6.47 33.96 9.43
CA VAL A 198 7.31 32.85 8.91
C VAL A 198 8.47 32.50 9.87
N LYS A 199 9.10 33.49 10.52
CA LYS A 199 10.12 33.21 11.56
C LYS A 199 9.54 32.61 12.86
N ILE A 200 8.26 32.86 13.16
CA ILE A 200 7.58 32.22 14.30
C ILE A 200 7.22 30.77 13.93
N LEU A 201 6.67 30.55 12.73
CA LEU A 201 6.38 29.22 12.18
C LEU A 201 7.61 28.32 12.16
N PHE A 202 8.75 28.82 11.67
CA PHE A 202 10.03 28.11 11.70
C PHE A 202 10.40 27.62 13.11
N ARG A 203 10.26 28.48 14.13
CA ARG A 203 10.57 28.11 15.53
C ARG A 203 9.59 27.07 16.09
N ARG A 204 8.31 27.13 15.72
CA ARG A 204 7.31 26.14 16.15
C ARG A 204 7.46 24.80 15.44
N MET A 205 7.77 24.79 14.15
CA MET A 205 8.09 23.58 13.40
C MET A 205 9.40 22.93 13.85
N MET A 206 10.44 23.71 14.20
CA MET A 206 11.67 23.16 14.79
C MET A 206 11.42 22.53 16.17
N SER A 207 10.68 23.22 17.05
CA SER A 207 10.29 22.67 18.35
C SER A 207 9.42 21.41 18.21
N MET A 208 8.51 21.37 17.23
CA MET A 208 7.73 20.17 16.88
C MET A 208 8.64 19.01 16.45
N GLY A 209 9.65 19.25 15.61
CA GLY A 209 10.63 18.24 15.19
C GLY A 209 11.47 17.69 16.35
N HIS A 210 11.79 18.52 17.35
CA HIS A 210 12.48 18.08 18.56
C HIS A 210 11.58 17.27 19.50
N VAL A 211 10.36 17.73 19.76
CA VAL A 211 9.39 17.03 20.64
C VAL A 211 8.96 15.68 20.04
N THR A 212 8.67 15.62 18.74
CA THR A 212 8.33 14.35 18.07
C THR A 212 9.49 13.36 18.05
N LEU A 213 10.73 13.84 17.86
CA LEU A 213 11.92 13.00 17.96
C LEU A 213 12.12 12.45 19.39
N LEU A 214 12.04 13.28 20.43
CA LEU A 214 12.10 12.86 21.83
C LEU A 214 10.88 12.02 22.27
N ALA A 215 9.84 11.97 21.44
CA ALA A 215 8.73 11.04 21.58
C ALA A 215 8.90 9.76 20.72
N HIS A 216 10.06 9.49 20.10
CA HIS A 216 10.26 8.35 19.20
C HIS A 216 9.37 8.34 17.92
N ASP A 217 8.75 9.47 17.55
CA ASP A 217 7.99 9.61 16.30
C ASP A 217 8.90 10.08 15.16
N TRP A 218 9.61 9.12 14.58
CA TRP A 218 10.56 9.33 13.48
C TRP A 218 9.93 9.89 12.20
N CYS A 219 8.64 9.61 11.96
CA CYS A 219 7.90 10.00 10.76
C CYS A 219 7.46 11.47 10.79
N ARG A 220 6.85 11.90 11.90
CA ARG A 220 6.51 13.32 12.12
C ARG A 220 7.78 14.17 12.28
N ALA A 221 8.80 13.66 12.99
CA ALA A 221 10.08 14.36 13.15
C ALA A 221 10.79 14.62 11.80
N HIS A 222 10.89 13.60 10.93
CA HIS A 222 11.46 13.78 9.58
C HIS A 222 10.74 14.88 8.80
N SER A 223 9.40 14.87 8.85
CA SER A 223 8.55 15.81 8.14
C SER A 223 8.75 17.25 8.63
N ALA A 224 8.80 17.45 9.95
CA ALA A 224 9.04 18.75 10.58
C ALA A 224 10.44 19.32 10.26
N TYR A 225 11.51 18.52 10.39
CA TYR A 225 12.85 18.97 10.01
C TYR A 225 12.96 19.28 8.52
N LYS A 226 12.35 18.47 7.63
CA LYS A 226 12.37 18.71 6.18
C LYS A 226 11.61 19.99 5.81
N TYR A 227 10.51 20.30 6.50
CA TYR A 227 9.78 21.56 6.34
C TYR A 227 10.65 22.76 6.74
N CYS A 228 11.31 22.71 7.92
CA CYS A 228 12.18 23.79 8.37
C CYS A 228 13.38 24.03 7.44
N PHE A 229 14.03 22.96 6.96
CA PHE A 229 15.14 23.05 6.02
C PHE A 229 14.73 23.65 4.66
N ARG A 230 13.49 23.41 4.20
CA ARG A 230 12.91 24.10 3.03
C ARG A 230 12.65 25.58 3.32
N LEU A 231 12.10 25.90 4.49
CA LEU A 231 11.65 27.24 4.87
C LEU A 231 12.82 28.22 5.11
N SER A 232 13.92 27.77 5.71
CA SER A 232 15.18 28.53 5.75
C SER A 232 16.38 27.65 6.10
N LYS A 233 17.26 27.41 5.12
CA LYS A 233 18.55 26.71 5.31
C LYS A 233 19.49 27.46 6.26
N GLU A 234 19.46 28.79 6.23
CA GLU A 234 20.32 29.66 7.05
C GLU A 234 19.96 29.58 8.53
N GLU A 235 18.67 29.65 8.86
CA GLU A 235 18.18 29.54 10.24
C GLU A 235 18.28 28.08 10.74
N PHE A 236 18.16 27.09 9.84
CA PHE A 236 18.35 25.66 10.17
C PHE A 236 19.82 25.36 10.52
N ALA A 237 20.78 25.89 9.76
CA ALA A 237 22.21 25.71 10.05
C ALA A 237 22.68 26.41 11.32
N ARG A 238 22.03 27.52 11.71
CA ARG A 238 22.28 28.18 13.01
C ARG A 238 21.73 27.44 14.22
N HIS A 239 20.89 26.42 14.04
CA HIS A 239 20.19 25.76 15.14
C HIS A 239 20.94 24.52 15.64
N SER A 240 21.53 24.61 16.85
CA SER A 240 22.49 23.63 17.39
C SER A 240 22.02 22.18 17.42
N GLY A 241 20.72 21.90 17.55
CA GLY A 241 20.17 20.53 17.51
C GLY A 241 19.73 20.03 16.11
N ALA A 242 19.67 20.88 15.09
CA ALA A 242 18.90 20.58 13.88
C ALA A 242 19.49 19.46 13.02
N TYR A 243 20.80 19.50 12.74
CA TYR A 243 21.46 18.45 11.95
C TYR A 243 21.66 17.16 12.76
N PHE A 244 21.84 17.23 14.09
CA PHE A 244 21.86 16.05 14.94
C PHE A 244 20.51 15.32 14.91
N GLY A 245 19.40 16.04 15.09
CA GLY A 245 18.05 15.45 15.06
C GLY A 245 17.72 14.82 13.71
N LEU A 246 18.08 15.49 12.61
CA LEU A 246 17.91 14.96 11.25
C LEU A 246 18.85 13.76 10.98
N GLY A 247 20.07 13.77 11.52
CA GLY A 247 21.03 12.67 11.43
C GLY A 247 20.55 11.42 12.17
N LEU A 248 19.98 11.58 13.39
CA LEU A 248 19.35 10.49 14.14
C LEU A 248 18.20 9.85 13.34
N VAL A 249 17.34 10.67 12.71
CA VAL A 249 16.25 10.22 11.82
C VAL A 249 16.79 9.41 10.63
N TYR A 250 17.81 9.91 9.91
CA TYR A 250 18.39 9.18 8.78
C TYR A 250 19.15 7.92 9.20
N PHE A 251 19.75 7.91 10.38
CA PHE A 251 20.40 6.74 10.97
C PHE A 251 19.37 5.65 11.31
N HIS A 252 18.24 6.03 11.92
CA HIS A 252 17.13 5.12 12.23
C HIS A 252 16.56 4.46 10.96
N PHE A 253 16.34 5.23 9.88
CA PHE A 253 15.91 4.69 8.59
C PHE A 253 17.02 3.99 7.76
N LYS A 254 18.18 3.70 8.37
CA LYS A 254 19.38 3.09 7.75
C LYS A 254 19.87 3.80 6.47
N LYS A 255 19.59 5.11 6.31
CA LYS A 255 20.05 5.93 5.17
C LYS A 255 21.43 6.51 5.47
N PHE A 256 22.40 5.62 5.72
CA PHE A 256 23.72 5.96 6.26
C PHE A 256 24.45 7.09 5.53
N LYS A 257 24.35 7.19 4.20
CA LYS A 257 24.95 8.30 3.42
C LYS A 257 24.38 9.68 3.81
N LEU A 258 23.07 9.78 4.03
CA LEU A 258 22.41 11.01 4.46
C LEU A 258 22.65 11.30 5.96
N ALA A 259 22.73 10.24 6.77
CA ALA A 259 23.10 10.36 8.18
C ALA A 259 24.53 10.92 8.33
N ILE A 260 25.48 10.41 7.53
CA ILE A 260 26.87 10.91 7.49
C ILE A 260 26.93 12.38 7.07
N GLU A 261 26.18 12.79 6.05
CA GLU A 261 26.10 14.20 5.62
C GLU A 261 25.59 15.11 6.74
N ALA A 262 24.48 14.74 7.39
CA ALA A 262 23.91 15.50 8.51
C ALA A 262 24.87 15.53 9.72
N PHE A 263 25.43 14.38 10.12
CA PHE A 263 26.35 14.29 11.26
C PHE A 263 27.67 15.04 11.03
N ASN A 264 28.28 14.96 9.85
CA ASN A 264 29.46 15.76 9.55
C ASN A 264 29.15 17.27 9.50
N THR A 265 27.96 17.65 9.02
CA THR A 265 27.50 19.05 9.05
C THR A 265 27.29 19.54 10.49
N GLN A 266 26.75 18.69 11.37
CA GLN A 266 26.61 18.98 12.80
C GLN A 266 27.98 19.21 13.47
N LEU A 267 28.97 18.34 13.22
CA LEU A 267 30.33 18.50 13.73
C LEU A 267 31.02 19.75 13.19
N TYR A 268 30.77 20.12 11.93
CA TYR A 268 31.36 21.31 11.31
C TYR A 268 30.87 22.62 11.95
N TYR A 269 29.57 22.74 12.24
CA TYR A 269 29.01 23.96 12.85
C TYR A 269 29.13 24.00 14.39
N PHE A 270 29.15 22.84 15.06
CA PHE A 270 29.09 22.76 16.53
C PHE A 270 30.02 21.65 17.08
N PRO A 271 31.36 21.79 16.93
CA PRO A 271 32.33 20.77 17.35
C PRO A 271 32.51 20.62 18.87
N GLU A 272 31.97 21.54 19.67
CA GLU A 272 32.18 21.58 21.13
C GLU A 272 31.13 20.78 21.93
N LEU A 273 29.99 20.42 21.32
CA LEU A 273 28.85 19.80 22.02
C LEU A 273 29.16 18.41 22.61
N ASP A 274 28.56 18.08 23.75
CA ASP A 274 28.82 16.82 24.46
C ASP A 274 28.31 15.55 23.76
N ILE A 275 27.49 15.72 22.73
CA ILE A 275 27.06 14.64 21.82
C ILE A 275 28.12 14.23 20.78
N VAL A 276 29.26 14.91 20.70
CA VAL A 276 30.32 14.64 19.70
C VAL A 276 30.84 13.18 19.72
N PRO A 277 31.08 12.54 20.89
CA PRO A 277 31.38 11.11 20.95
C PRO A 277 30.29 10.26 20.29
N ASP A 278 29.01 10.53 20.56
CA ASP A 278 27.89 9.78 19.96
C ASP A 278 27.75 10.00 18.46
N ILE A 279 28.01 11.22 17.99
CA ILE A 279 28.06 11.50 16.55
C ILE A 279 29.19 10.67 15.92
N HIS A 280 30.37 10.61 16.55
CA HIS A 280 31.47 9.78 16.08
C HIS A 280 31.18 8.26 16.15
N CYS A 281 30.52 7.76 17.20
CA CYS A 281 30.08 6.36 17.25
C CYS A 281 29.06 6.02 16.14
N ARG A 282 28.10 6.92 15.87
CA ARG A 282 27.08 6.75 14.82
C ARG A 282 27.68 6.93 13.42
N LEU A 283 28.66 7.81 13.22
CA LEU A 283 29.46 7.89 12.01
C LEU A 283 30.28 6.62 11.80
N GLY A 284 30.98 6.13 12.82
CA GLY A 284 31.73 4.87 12.79
C GLY A 284 30.86 3.70 12.34
N SER A 285 29.71 3.53 13.00
CA SER A 285 28.70 2.53 12.62
C SER A 285 28.12 2.77 11.21
N SER A 286 27.95 4.01 10.76
CA SER A 286 27.48 4.32 9.39
C SER A 286 28.53 3.97 8.32
N PHE A 287 29.81 4.27 8.55
CA PHE A 287 30.89 3.92 7.64
C PHE A 287 31.17 2.41 7.62
N LYS A 288 30.99 1.71 8.76
CA LYS A 288 31.09 0.24 8.84
C LYS A 288 30.03 -0.45 7.95
N HIS A 289 28.80 0.05 7.95
CA HIS A 289 27.72 -0.41 7.04
C HIS A 289 27.90 0.03 5.58
N LEU A 290 28.89 0.89 5.28
CA LEU A 290 29.25 1.30 3.92
C LEU A 290 30.65 0.80 3.53
N GLU A 291 31.11 -0.27 4.18
CA GLU A 291 32.37 -1.00 3.93
C GLU A 291 33.66 -0.13 4.01
N GLN A 292 33.55 1.06 4.58
CA GLN A 292 34.64 2.03 4.70
C GLN A 292 35.33 1.89 6.05
N TYR A 293 35.84 0.69 6.34
CA TYR A 293 36.39 0.32 7.65
C TYR A 293 37.51 1.26 8.12
N GLY A 294 38.35 1.78 7.21
CA GLY A 294 39.39 2.77 7.55
C GLY A 294 38.87 4.16 7.95
N LEU A 295 37.63 4.52 7.62
CA LEU A 295 36.94 5.71 8.15
C LEU A 295 36.13 5.37 9.40
N ALA A 296 35.52 4.19 9.45
CA ALA A 296 34.83 3.68 10.63
C ALA A 296 35.76 3.62 11.85
N LEU A 297 36.94 2.99 11.67
CA LEU A 297 38.01 2.90 12.65
C LEU A 297 38.41 4.29 13.17
N LYS A 298 38.67 5.26 12.28
CA LYS A 298 39.00 6.64 12.69
C LYS A 298 37.94 7.24 13.60
N HIS A 299 36.66 7.16 13.24
CA HIS A 299 35.59 7.74 14.05
C HIS A 299 35.37 6.99 15.37
N TYR A 300 35.46 5.66 15.41
CA TYR A 300 35.44 4.91 16.67
C TYR A 300 36.66 5.25 17.55
N THR A 301 37.86 5.41 16.98
CA THR A 301 39.04 5.86 17.73
C THR A 301 38.88 7.28 18.26
N CYS A 302 38.26 8.21 17.50
CA CYS A 302 37.94 9.55 17.99
C CYS A 302 37.00 9.50 19.21
N ALA A 303 35.90 8.73 19.13
CA ALA A 303 34.97 8.57 20.27
C ALA A 303 35.59 7.84 21.47
N PHE A 304 36.53 6.91 21.22
CA PHE A 304 37.28 6.25 22.29
C PHE A 304 38.26 7.23 22.97
N SER A 305 38.90 8.12 22.21
CA SER A 305 39.92 9.07 22.69
C SER A 305 39.36 10.38 23.26
N ASP A 306 38.10 10.74 22.97
CA ASP A 306 37.42 11.86 23.64
C ASP A 306 37.32 11.56 25.16
N CYS A 307 37.51 12.59 26.00
CA CYS A 307 37.43 12.45 27.45
C CYS A 307 35.99 12.29 27.96
N ARG A 308 35.00 12.58 27.13
CA ARG A 308 33.57 12.33 27.39
C ARG A 308 33.20 10.91 26.95
N ASP A 309 32.24 10.31 27.66
CA ASP A 309 31.69 9.01 27.30
C ASP A 309 30.59 9.13 26.24
N SER A 310 30.44 8.07 25.44
CA SER A 310 29.35 7.93 24.48
C SER A 310 28.22 7.12 25.10
N TRP A 311 27.01 7.67 25.02
CA TRP A 311 25.78 6.99 25.44
C TRP A 311 25.31 5.94 24.42
N PHE A 312 25.78 6.03 23.17
CA PHE A 312 25.48 5.08 22.11
C PHE A 312 26.38 3.82 22.15
N HIS A 313 27.65 3.94 22.54
CA HIS A 313 28.56 2.81 22.77
C HIS A 313 29.50 3.06 23.94
N THR A 314 29.54 2.13 24.91
CA THR A 314 30.52 2.18 26.02
C THR A 314 31.96 2.15 25.50
N LYS A 315 32.95 2.57 26.30
CA LYS A 315 34.38 2.44 25.94
C LYS A 315 34.78 0.97 25.64
N THR A 316 34.11 0.00 26.26
CA THR A 316 34.24 -1.45 25.95
C THR A 316 33.67 -1.77 24.56
N GLN A 317 32.43 -1.37 24.27
CA GLN A 317 31.77 -1.59 22.98
C GLN A 317 32.47 -0.87 21.82
N LEU A 318 33.13 0.27 22.11
CA LEU A 318 34.01 0.96 21.17
C LEU A 318 35.25 0.12 20.83
N ARG A 319 35.91 -0.51 21.83
CA ARG A 319 37.03 -1.44 21.56
C ARG A 319 36.58 -2.66 20.77
N ILE A 320 35.40 -3.23 21.06
CA ILE A 320 34.79 -4.30 20.26
C ILE A 320 34.55 -3.82 18.82
N CYS A 321 34.00 -2.62 18.62
CA CYS A 321 33.78 -2.05 17.29
C CYS A 321 35.08 -1.74 16.53
N ILE A 322 36.17 -1.38 17.23
CA ILE A 322 37.51 -1.19 16.68
C ILE A 322 38.10 -2.52 16.21
N ALA A 323 38.07 -3.57 17.05
CA ALA A 323 38.57 -4.89 16.69
C ALA A 323 37.76 -5.53 15.55
N LEU A 324 36.44 -5.32 15.52
CA LEU A 324 35.60 -5.67 14.38
C LEU A 324 36.00 -4.94 13.10
N CYS A 325 36.43 -3.68 13.16
CA CYS A 325 36.98 -2.99 11.99
C CYS A 325 38.34 -3.54 11.57
N HIS A 326 39.18 -4.03 12.49
CA HIS A 326 40.41 -4.76 12.15
C HIS A 326 40.09 -6.07 11.41
N SER A 327 39.21 -6.92 11.96
CA SER A 327 38.76 -8.18 11.33
C SER A 327 38.17 -7.95 9.94
N LEU A 328 37.21 -7.03 9.79
CA LEU A 328 36.59 -6.70 8.50
C LEU A 328 37.56 -6.05 7.50
N SER A 329 38.68 -5.48 7.96
CA SER A 329 39.76 -4.99 7.09
C SER A 329 40.81 -6.05 6.71
N GLY A 330 40.68 -7.28 7.22
CA GLY A 330 41.61 -8.40 6.98
C GLY A 330 42.74 -8.54 8.01
N ASP A 331 42.83 -7.65 9.01
CA ASP A 331 43.82 -7.73 10.09
C ASP A 331 43.32 -8.66 11.22
N LEU A 332 43.17 -9.94 10.87
CA LEU A 332 42.59 -10.98 11.75
C LEU A 332 43.42 -11.22 13.01
N GLN A 333 44.76 -11.16 12.92
CA GLN A 333 45.65 -11.38 14.06
C GLN A 333 45.45 -10.28 15.11
N LYS A 334 45.50 -9.02 14.69
CA LYS A 334 45.27 -7.89 15.60
C LYS A 334 43.85 -7.89 16.18
N ALA A 335 42.85 -8.26 15.37
CA ALA A 335 41.48 -8.41 15.86
C ALA A 335 41.35 -9.49 16.93
N TYR A 336 42.00 -10.65 16.75
CA TYR A 336 42.06 -11.73 17.74
C TYR A 336 42.76 -11.25 19.02
N ASP A 337 43.90 -10.57 18.92
CA ASP A 337 44.66 -10.09 20.08
C ASP A 337 43.91 -8.98 20.85
N ASP A 338 43.30 -8.02 20.15
CA ASP A 338 42.45 -6.96 20.73
C ASP A 338 41.23 -7.56 21.47
N LEU A 339 40.56 -8.57 20.88
CA LEU A 339 39.39 -9.23 21.47
C LEU A 339 39.76 -10.20 22.61
N LYS A 340 40.88 -10.90 22.51
CA LYS A 340 41.33 -11.86 23.53
C LYS A 340 41.70 -11.13 24.82
N LYS A 341 42.40 -10.00 24.69
CA LYS A 341 42.67 -9.10 25.81
C LYS A 341 41.38 -8.54 26.43
N LEU A 342 40.36 -8.23 25.62
CA LEU A 342 39.03 -7.86 26.14
C LEU A 342 38.34 -9.01 26.90
N GLU A 343 38.48 -10.27 26.46
CA GLU A 343 37.90 -11.44 27.16
C GLU A 343 38.58 -11.67 28.51
N GLU A 344 39.91 -11.55 28.57
CA GLU A 344 40.69 -11.62 29.81
C GLU A 344 40.31 -10.51 30.79
N GLU A 345 40.14 -9.27 30.32
CA GLU A 345 39.67 -8.13 31.12
C GLU A 345 38.21 -8.29 31.63
N LEU A 346 37.34 -8.97 30.86
CA LEU A 346 35.94 -9.26 31.23
C LEU A 346 35.76 -10.60 31.95
N GLY A 347 36.84 -11.35 32.18
CA GLY A 347 36.81 -12.79 32.50
C GLY A 347 36.08 -13.19 33.79
N GLY A 348 35.87 -12.24 34.71
CA GLY A 348 35.18 -12.45 35.98
C GLY A 348 33.65 -12.39 35.93
N ALA A 349 33.04 -11.98 34.81
CA ALA A 349 31.58 -11.85 34.72
C ALA A 349 30.89 -13.23 34.54
N THR A 350 30.10 -13.65 35.53
CA THR A 350 29.31 -14.90 35.53
C THR A 350 27.83 -14.66 35.29
N ALA A 351 27.13 -15.62 34.68
CA ALA A 351 25.69 -15.55 34.47
C ALA A 351 24.90 -15.66 35.79
N THR A 352 24.28 -14.55 36.20
CA THR A 352 23.22 -14.56 37.22
C THR A 352 21.91 -15.01 36.58
N GLY A 353 21.12 -15.85 37.27
CA GLY A 353 19.86 -16.43 36.77
C GLY A 353 18.68 -15.46 36.64
N GLN A 354 18.90 -14.27 36.09
CA GLN A 354 17.89 -13.26 35.77
C GLN A 354 17.53 -13.33 34.28
N SER A 355 16.34 -12.87 33.91
CA SER A 355 15.81 -12.96 32.54
C SER A 355 16.46 -11.99 31.53
N THR A 356 17.37 -11.12 31.98
CA THR A 356 18.22 -10.28 31.14
C THR A 356 19.66 -10.34 31.66
N PRO A 357 20.68 -10.50 30.79
CA PRO A 357 22.08 -10.47 31.21
C PRO A 357 22.50 -9.05 31.57
N SER A 358 23.45 -8.91 32.52
CA SER A 358 24.03 -7.60 32.81
C SER A 358 24.87 -7.09 31.63
N PRO A 359 25.09 -5.76 31.49
CA PRO A 359 25.85 -5.21 30.36
C PRO A 359 27.24 -5.83 30.20
N ALA A 360 27.94 -6.13 31.30
CA ALA A 360 29.25 -6.79 31.26
C ALA A 360 29.18 -8.25 30.77
N VAL A 361 28.09 -8.97 31.05
CA VAL A 361 27.85 -10.33 30.53
C VAL A 361 27.51 -10.29 29.04
N SER A 362 26.73 -9.30 28.59
CA SER A 362 26.38 -9.12 27.17
C SER A 362 27.57 -8.66 26.31
N ASP A 363 28.38 -7.73 26.81
CA ASP A 363 29.65 -7.33 26.18
C ASP A 363 30.61 -8.53 26.10
N ARG A 364 30.72 -9.35 27.16
CA ARG A 364 31.54 -10.58 27.16
C ARG A 364 31.00 -11.63 26.17
N ALA A 365 29.69 -11.87 26.15
CA ALA A 365 29.06 -12.79 25.21
C ALA A 365 29.31 -12.38 23.75
N THR A 366 29.35 -11.07 23.50
CA THR A 366 29.73 -10.49 22.21
C THR A 366 31.22 -10.69 21.90
N VAL A 367 32.14 -10.39 22.83
CA VAL A 367 33.58 -10.66 22.63
C VAL A 367 33.84 -12.13 22.31
N LEU A 368 33.24 -13.06 23.05
CA LEU A 368 33.35 -14.51 22.81
C LEU A 368 32.81 -14.92 21.42
N ARG A 369 31.70 -14.31 20.99
CA ARG A 369 31.13 -14.53 19.65
C ARG A 369 32.06 -14.06 18.54
N GLU A 370 32.59 -12.84 18.64
CA GLU A 370 33.46 -12.28 17.61
C GLU A 370 34.85 -12.96 17.61
N LEU A 371 35.35 -13.42 18.76
CA LEU A 371 36.51 -14.34 18.83
C LEU A 371 36.25 -15.63 18.06
N GLY A 372 35.08 -16.26 18.27
CA GLY A 372 34.69 -17.44 17.52
C GLY A 372 34.64 -17.21 16.01
N TRP A 373 34.12 -16.05 15.58
CA TRP A 373 34.12 -15.67 14.17
C TRP A 373 35.51 -15.41 13.60
N VAL A 374 36.39 -14.70 14.31
CA VAL A 374 37.78 -14.47 13.88
C VAL A 374 38.56 -15.79 13.85
N CYS A 375 38.34 -16.71 14.80
CA CYS A 375 38.87 -18.08 14.74
C CYS A 375 38.42 -18.83 13.48
N TYR A 376 37.13 -18.74 13.12
CA TYR A 376 36.58 -19.30 11.88
C TYR A 376 37.16 -18.63 10.62
N GLN A 377 37.59 -17.37 10.67
CA GLN A 377 38.19 -16.65 9.54
C GLN A 377 39.68 -16.96 9.28
N PHE A 378 40.41 -17.61 10.19
CA PHE A 378 41.83 -17.95 9.95
C PHE A 378 41.99 -19.08 8.92
N GLU A 379 42.32 -18.73 7.68
CA GLU A 379 42.72 -19.67 6.65
C GLU A 379 44.12 -20.25 6.93
N HIS A 380 44.21 -21.58 6.98
CA HIS A 380 45.46 -22.33 7.15
C HIS A 380 45.61 -23.36 6.03
N GLN A 381 46.82 -23.45 5.47
CA GLN A 381 47.15 -24.41 4.40
C GLN A 381 47.29 -25.85 4.91
N ASP A 382 47.55 -26.02 6.21
CA ASP A 382 47.50 -27.32 6.90
C ASP A 382 46.07 -27.61 7.39
N PRO A 383 45.45 -28.72 6.96
CA PRO A 383 44.16 -29.16 7.50
C PRO A 383 44.17 -29.37 9.02
N GLY A 384 45.28 -29.81 9.62
CA GLY A 384 45.38 -30.00 11.07
C GLY A 384 45.21 -28.69 11.84
N ALA A 385 45.96 -27.66 11.46
CA ALA A 385 45.82 -26.31 11.99
C ALA A 385 44.42 -25.71 11.74
N ARG A 386 43.81 -25.97 10.57
CA ARG A 386 42.43 -25.53 10.30
C ARG A 386 41.41 -26.20 11.23
N THR A 387 41.49 -27.51 11.44
CA THR A 387 40.61 -28.23 12.38
C THR A 387 40.77 -27.70 13.81
N ALA A 388 42.00 -27.50 14.30
CA ALA A 388 42.24 -26.94 15.63
C ALA A 388 41.64 -25.53 15.80
N LYS A 389 41.66 -24.68 14.75
CA LYS A 389 41.00 -23.36 14.78
C LYS A 389 39.48 -23.42 14.73
N LEU A 390 38.90 -24.42 14.06
CA LEU A 390 37.45 -24.67 14.09
C LEU A 390 36.98 -25.19 15.46
N GLU A 391 37.79 -26.00 16.15
CA GLU A 391 37.54 -26.42 17.53
C GLU A 391 37.66 -25.24 18.52
N GLU A 392 38.66 -24.36 18.34
CA GLU A 392 38.77 -23.11 19.11
C GLU A 392 37.54 -22.20 18.88
N ALA A 393 37.04 -22.10 17.64
CA ALA A 393 35.83 -21.37 17.30
C ALA A 393 34.57 -21.98 17.96
N GLU A 394 34.36 -23.31 17.86
CA GLU A 394 33.26 -24.01 18.53
C GLU A 394 33.31 -23.81 20.06
N GLY A 395 34.51 -23.83 20.66
CA GLY A 395 34.71 -23.56 22.09
C GLY A 395 34.31 -22.14 22.52
N TYR A 396 34.67 -21.11 21.75
CA TYR A 396 34.27 -19.73 22.05
C TYR A 396 32.78 -19.47 21.79
N LEU A 397 32.22 -20.02 20.71
CA LEU A 397 30.80 -19.85 20.36
C LEU A 397 29.87 -20.58 21.33
N ASN A 398 30.25 -21.75 21.85
CA ASN A 398 29.47 -22.43 22.88
C ASN A 398 29.42 -21.63 24.20
N LYS A 399 30.54 -21.02 24.63
CA LYS A 399 30.54 -20.09 25.78
C LYS A 399 29.67 -18.86 25.53
N SER A 400 29.68 -18.29 24.33
CA SER A 400 28.76 -17.21 23.96
C SER A 400 27.29 -17.64 24.04
N LYS A 401 26.97 -18.85 23.57
CA LYS A 401 25.62 -19.46 23.61
C LYS A 401 25.14 -19.72 25.04
N GLU A 402 26.04 -20.03 25.98
CA GLU A 402 25.72 -20.18 27.41
C GLU A 402 25.40 -18.83 28.07
N LEU A 403 26.05 -17.74 27.67
CA LEU A 403 25.79 -16.39 28.20
C LEU A 403 24.58 -15.70 27.56
N GLU A 404 24.34 -15.89 26.25
CA GLU A 404 23.17 -15.36 25.53
C GLU A 404 22.43 -16.43 24.68
N PRO A 405 21.64 -17.35 25.30
CA PRO A 405 20.89 -18.40 24.60
C PRO A 405 19.79 -17.94 23.62
N ASN A 406 19.63 -16.64 23.43
CA ASN A 406 18.63 -16.02 22.56
C ASN A 406 19.24 -15.24 21.38
N HIS A 407 20.56 -15.21 21.21
CA HIS A 407 21.21 -14.41 20.17
C HIS A 407 21.43 -15.20 18.86
N GLY A 408 20.65 -14.91 17.81
CA GLY A 408 20.68 -15.65 16.54
C GLY A 408 22.07 -15.75 15.90
N LYS A 409 22.89 -14.69 15.96
CA LYS A 409 24.23 -14.66 15.35
C LYS A 409 25.18 -15.75 15.85
N THR A 410 25.10 -16.10 17.14
CA THR A 410 25.92 -17.17 17.72
C THR A 410 25.53 -18.54 17.13
N TYR A 411 24.24 -18.76 16.88
CA TYR A 411 23.76 -19.95 16.17
C TYR A 411 24.14 -19.94 14.68
N TYR A 412 24.13 -18.78 14.01
CA TYR A 412 24.60 -18.65 12.63
C TYR A 412 26.09 -19.01 12.51
N TYR A 413 26.95 -18.45 13.37
CA TYR A 413 28.38 -18.75 13.37
C TYR A 413 28.68 -20.21 13.76
N LEU A 414 27.91 -20.83 14.66
CA LEU A 414 27.99 -22.28 14.93
C LEU A 414 27.61 -23.09 13.69
N GLY A 415 26.54 -22.71 12.98
CA GLY A 415 26.15 -23.33 11.72
C GLY A 415 27.26 -23.27 10.66
N ARG A 416 27.98 -22.14 10.58
CA ARG A 416 29.17 -21.99 9.70
C ARG A 416 30.31 -22.93 10.08
N CYS A 417 30.62 -23.08 11.37
CA CYS A 417 31.66 -23.98 11.85
C CYS A 417 31.32 -25.47 11.62
N PHE A 418 30.04 -25.84 11.74
CA PHE A 418 29.57 -27.21 11.48
C PHE A 418 29.43 -27.54 10.00
N GLY A 419 29.04 -26.57 9.16
CA GLY A 419 28.87 -26.78 7.73
C GLY A 419 30.17 -27.13 7.01
N GLU A 420 31.31 -26.60 7.47
CA GLU A 420 32.64 -26.91 6.90
C GLU A 420 33.08 -28.36 7.18
N ASN A 421 32.58 -28.96 8.27
CA ASN A 421 32.80 -30.36 8.60
C ASN A 421 31.74 -31.24 7.92
N LYS A 422 32.11 -31.90 6.81
CA LYS A 422 31.20 -32.72 5.99
C LYS A 422 30.41 -33.82 6.75
N GLY A 423 30.88 -34.27 7.91
CA GLY A 423 30.17 -35.21 8.78
C GLY A 423 29.11 -34.59 9.71
N ARG A 424 29.09 -33.26 9.88
CA ARG A 424 28.21 -32.50 10.81
C ARG A 424 27.20 -31.60 10.09
N ALA A 425 26.90 -31.90 8.83
CA ALA A 425 25.94 -31.14 8.01
C ALA A 425 24.52 -31.06 8.64
N HIS A 426 24.11 -32.06 9.43
CA HIS A 426 22.86 -32.01 10.18
C HIS A 426 22.91 -31.00 11.34
N ASP A 427 23.99 -31.01 12.14
CA ASP A 427 24.23 -30.02 13.21
C ASP A 427 24.20 -28.59 12.64
N ALA A 428 24.82 -28.38 11.49
CA ALA A 428 24.85 -27.10 10.78
C ALA A 428 23.44 -26.60 10.46
N PHE A 429 22.60 -27.47 9.87
CA PHE A 429 21.20 -27.14 9.57
C PHE A 429 20.38 -26.81 10.82
N LEU A 430 20.55 -27.58 11.91
CA LEU A 430 19.88 -27.31 13.19
C LEU A 430 20.27 -25.94 13.76
N HIS A 431 21.55 -25.55 13.67
CA HIS A 431 22.02 -24.26 14.15
C HIS A 431 21.58 -23.10 13.23
N TYR A 432 21.56 -23.24 11.90
CA TYR A 432 20.96 -22.23 11.03
C TYR A 432 19.46 -22.06 11.26
N ARG A 433 18.73 -23.16 11.50
CA ARG A 433 17.30 -23.11 11.87
C ARG A 433 17.11 -22.35 13.20
N GLN A 434 17.97 -22.61 14.19
CA GLN A 434 17.96 -21.87 15.45
C GLN A 434 18.31 -20.39 15.27
N ALA A 435 19.21 -20.01 14.36
CA ALA A 435 19.48 -18.61 14.03
C ALA A 435 18.22 -17.89 13.50
N ILE A 436 17.48 -18.53 12.60
CA ILE A 436 16.19 -18.03 12.07
C ILE A 436 15.14 -17.94 13.19
N ASP A 437 14.98 -18.99 14.00
CA ASP A 437 14.05 -19.01 15.15
C ASP A 437 14.46 -17.99 16.26
N LYS A 438 15.71 -17.50 16.25
CA LYS A 438 16.26 -16.48 17.17
C LYS A 438 16.53 -15.13 16.47
N SER A 439 15.69 -14.76 15.50
CA SER A 439 15.59 -13.44 14.85
C SER A 439 16.66 -13.07 13.81
N GLU A 440 17.53 -13.99 13.38
CA GLU A 440 18.50 -13.75 12.30
C GLU A 440 18.15 -14.51 11.01
N GLY A 441 16.91 -14.32 10.55
CA GLY A 441 16.48 -14.74 9.21
C GLY A 441 16.92 -13.78 8.11
N ASP A 442 18.23 -13.55 7.97
CA ASP A 442 18.81 -12.67 6.94
C ASP A 442 19.28 -13.41 5.67
N ALA A 443 19.67 -12.65 4.65
CA ALA A 443 20.05 -13.21 3.35
C ALA A 443 21.32 -14.07 3.42
N ASP A 444 22.30 -13.71 4.26
CA ASP A 444 23.53 -14.46 4.49
C ASP A 444 23.27 -15.83 5.15
N THR A 445 22.30 -15.91 6.06
CA THR A 445 21.82 -17.16 6.67
C THR A 445 21.18 -18.07 5.63
N TRP A 446 20.26 -17.55 4.80
CA TRP A 446 19.64 -18.33 3.72
C TRP A 446 20.63 -18.75 2.63
N CYS A 447 21.61 -17.90 2.31
CA CYS A 447 22.70 -18.24 1.38
C CYS A 447 23.57 -19.37 1.94
N SER A 448 23.84 -19.38 3.24
CA SER A 448 24.63 -20.43 3.90
C SER A 448 23.88 -21.77 3.99
N ILE A 449 22.54 -21.74 4.13
CA ILE A 449 21.68 -22.93 3.98
C ILE A 449 21.72 -23.46 2.54
N GLY A 450 21.68 -22.58 1.53
CA GLY A 450 21.77 -22.98 0.12
C GLY A 450 23.07 -23.70 -0.22
N LEU A 451 24.20 -23.18 0.26
CA LEU A 451 25.52 -23.84 0.15
C LEU A 451 25.51 -25.23 0.82
N LEU A 452 24.96 -25.34 2.03
CA LEU A 452 24.88 -26.60 2.77
C LEU A 452 24.08 -27.69 2.01
N TYR A 453 23.01 -27.32 1.31
CA TYR A 453 22.27 -28.23 0.43
C TYR A 453 23.04 -28.54 -0.88
N GLN A 454 23.77 -27.58 -1.43
CA GLN A 454 24.59 -27.76 -2.63
C GLN A 454 25.74 -28.76 -2.40
N ASP A 455 26.37 -28.73 -1.21
CA ASP A 455 27.38 -29.69 -0.75
C ASP A 455 26.79 -31.07 -0.43
N GLN A 456 25.57 -31.14 0.10
CA GLN A 456 24.80 -32.40 0.22
C GLN A 456 24.27 -32.92 -1.13
N ASN A 457 24.56 -32.23 -2.24
CA ASN A 457 24.10 -32.53 -3.59
C ASN A 457 22.56 -32.63 -3.72
N GLN A 458 21.86 -31.72 -3.04
CA GLN A 458 20.40 -31.50 -3.09
C GLN A 458 20.12 -30.17 -3.83
N PRO A 459 20.14 -30.16 -5.18
CA PRO A 459 20.18 -28.91 -5.94
C PRO A 459 18.83 -28.16 -5.96
N MET A 460 17.71 -28.84 -5.74
CA MET A 460 16.39 -28.20 -5.63
C MET A 460 16.24 -27.40 -4.33
N ASP A 461 16.66 -27.98 -3.20
CA ASP A 461 16.61 -27.35 -1.89
C ASP A 461 17.62 -26.20 -1.78
N ALA A 462 18.80 -26.36 -2.40
CA ALA A 462 19.77 -25.29 -2.59
C ALA A 462 19.18 -24.11 -3.39
N LEU A 463 18.50 -24.40 -4.51
CA LEU A 463 17.84 -23.39 -5.35
C LEU A 463 16.80 -22.59 -4.55
N GLN A 464 15.92 -23.28 -3.82
CA GLN A 464 14.88 -22.64 -3.02
C GLN A 464 15.48 -21.75 -1.91
N ALA A 465 16.57 -22.17 -1.27
CA ALA A 465 17.25 -21.39 -0.24
C ALA A 465 17.96 -20.15 -0.81
N PHE A 466 18.63 -20.26 -1.97
CA PHE A 466 19.25 -19.10 -2.63
C PHE A 466 18.22 -18.07 -3.11
N ILE A 467 17.03 -18.52 -3.56
CA ILE A 467 15.93 -17.62 -3.94
C ILE A 467 15.40 -16.87 -2.72
N CYS A 468 15.19 -17.54 -1.59
CA CYS A 468 14.84 -16.86 -0.32
C CYS A 468 15.87 -15.80 0.08
N ALA A 469 17.17 -16.06 -0.09
CA ALA A 469 18.23 -15.08 0.17
C ALA A 469 18.14 -13.85 -0.75
N VAL A 470 17.91 -14.08 -2.05
CA VAL A 470 17.76 -13.02 -3.07
C VAL A 470 16.49 -12.19 -2.84
N GLU A 471 15.38 -12.80 -2.42
CA GLU A 471 14.13 -12.08 -2.12
C GLU A 471 14.22 -11.27 -0.83
N LEU A 472 14.96 -11.75 0.18
CA LEU A 472 15.23 -11.01 1.41
C LEU A 472 16.16 -9.81 1.20
N ASN A 473 17.14 -9.92 0.29
CA ASN A 473 17.99 -8.80 -0.10
C ASN A 473 18.40 -8.89 -1.59
N PRO A 474 17.68 -8.19 -2.50
CA PRO A 474 18.00 -8.16 -3.92
C PRO A 474 19.39 -7.58 -4.27
N GLU A 475 20.03 -6.86 -3.35
CA GLU A 475 21.38 -6.29 -3.50
C GLU A 475 22.50 -7.25 -3.02
N HIS A 476 22.16 -8.42 -2.46
CA HIS A 476 23.11 -9.38 -1.89
C HIS A 476 23.86 -10.19 -2.97
N SER A 477 24.97 -9.63 -3.46
CA SER A 477 25.82 -10.21 -4.51
C SER A 477 26.32 -11.66 -4.26
N PRO A 478 26.62 -12.11 -3.02
CA PRO A 478 26.99 -13.51 -2.77
C PRO A 478 25.90 -14.52 -3.14
N ALA A 479 24.64 -14.33 -2.73
CA ALA A 479 23.57 -15.27 -3.11
C ALA A 479 23.33 -15.32 -4.61
N TRP A 480 23.34 -14.18 -5.31
CA TRP A 480 23.29 -14.16 -6.79
C TRP A 480 24.47 -14.91 -7.42
N THR A 481 25.66 -14.87 -6.81
CA THR A 481 26.83 -15.59 -7.30
C THR A 481 26.70 -17.09 -7.07
N ASN A 482 26.26 -17.52 -5.90
CA ASN A 482 26.12 -18.94 -5.56
C ASN A 482 24.95 -19.59 -6.33
N LEU A 483 23.86 -18.85 -6.55
CA LEU A 483 22.77 -19.22 -7.46
C LEU A 483 23.27 -19.42 -8.90
N GLY A 484 24.14 -18.52 -9.40
CA GLY A 484 24.79 -18.66 -10.69
C GLY A 484 25.71 -19.89 -10.77
N GLN A 485 26.45 -20.20 -9.69
CA GLN A 485 27.27 -21.42 -9.60
C GLN A 485 26.43 -22.71 -9.57
N LEU A 486 25.24 -22.68 -8.94
CA LEU A 486 24.31 -23.81 -8.93
C LEU A 486 23.79 -24.12 -10.35
N TYR A 487 23.31 -23.11 -11.07
CA TYR A 487 22.90 -23.27 -12.48
C TYR A 487 24.09 -23.67 -13.39
N LEU A 488 25.31 -23.20 -13.10
CA LEU A 488 26.51 -23.61 -13.83
C LEU A 488 26.84 -25.09 -13.62
N LYS A 489 26.72 -25.60 -12.38
CA LYS A 489 26.93 -27.02 -12.03
C LYS A 489 25.99 -27.95 -12.81
N GLU A 490 24.71 -27.58 -12.92
CA GLU A 490 23.70 -28.33 -13.67
C GLU A 490 23.67 -28.00 -15.19
N GLN A 491 24.66 -27.22 -15.67
CA GLN A 491 24.90 -26.88 -17.09
C GLN A 491 23.83 -25.98 -17.74
N GLN A 492 23.15 -25.15 -16.95
CA GLN A 492 22.16 -24.16 -17.40
C GLN A 492 22.81 -22.79 -17.55
N PHE A 493 23.69 -22.69 -18.57
CA PHE A 493 24.51 -21.51 -18.86
C PHE A 493 23.74 -20.17 -19.02
N PRO A 494 22.52 -20.11 -19.62
CA PRO A 494 21.78 -18.85 -19.75
C PRO A 494 21.32 -18.28 -18.40
N ASP A 495 20.74 -19.10 -17.53
CA ASP A 495 20.26 -18.72 -16.20
C ASP A 495 21.44 -18.34 -15.28
N ALA A 496 22.55 -19.09 -15.36
CA ALA A 496 23.79 -18.76 -14.67
C ALA A 496 24.33 -17.38 -15.06
N LEU A 497 24.33 -17.06 -16.36
CA LEU A 497 24.80 -15.78 -16.90
C LEU A 497 23.94 -14.59 -16.39
N GLU A 498 22.61 -14.76 -16.30
CA GLU A 498 21.73 -13.72 -15.77
C GLU A 498 21.96 -13.51 -14.25
N CYS A 499 22.11 -14.58 -13.48
CA CYS A 499 22.43 -14.50 -12.05
C CYS A 499 23.75 -13.74 -11.81
N PHE A 500 24.80 -14.07 -12.57
CA PHE A 500 26.09 -13.38 -12.49
C PHE A 500 26.01 -11.90 -12.92
N LYS A 501 25.11 -11.55 -13.87
CA LYS A 501 24.85 -10.16 -14.25
C LYS A 501 24.12 -9.37 -13.16
N GLN A 502 23.17 -9.96 -12.46
CA GLN A 502 22.53 -9.33 -11.30
C GLN A 502 23.53 -9.13 -10.14
N ALA A 503 24.40 -10.11 -9.87
CA ALA A 503 25.50 -9.97 -8.89
C ALA A 503 26.39 -8.77 -9.20
N LEU A 504 26.92 -8.68 -10.43
CA LEU A 504 27.82 -7.61 -10.85
C LEU A 504 27.14 -6.22 -10.87
N LYS A 505 25.85 -6.16 -11.18
CA LYS A 505 25.04 -4.93 -11.14
C LYS A 505 24.92 -4.34 -9.72
N HIS A 506 24.90 -5.19 -8.70
CA HIS A 506 24.72 -4.77 -7.31
C HIS A 506 26.05 -4.63 -6.54
N ASN A 507 27.12 -5.35 -6.90
CA ASN A 507 28.48 -5.04 -6.47
C ASN A 507 29.44 -4.76 -7.66
N PRO A 508 29.60 -3.48 -8.06
CA PRO A 508 30.53 -3.09 -9.13
C PRO A 508 32.02 -3.20 -8.79
N VAL A 509 32.38 -3.36 -7.51
CA VAL A 509 33.76 -3.20 -6.99
C VAL A 509 34.65 -4.42 -7.30
N CYS A 510 34.09 -5.44 -7.97
CA CYS A 510 34.73 -6.61 -8.61
C CYS A 510 34.83 -7.86 -7.73
N PRO A 511 34.49 -9.02 -8.33
CA PRO A 511 35.48 -10.10 -8.40
C PRO A 511 35.96 -10.31 -9.85
N ALA A 512 37.27 -10.44 -10.05
CA ALA A 512 37.83 -10.76 -11.37
C ALA A 512 37.35 -12.13 -11.91
N PRO A 513 37.24 -13.20 -11.09
CA PRO A 513 36.67 -14.49 -11.53
C PRO A 513 35.23 -14.38 -12.01
N LEU A 514 34.39 -13.52 -11.41
CA LEU A 514 33.01 -13.33 -11.84
C LEU A 514 32.94 -12.73 -13.26
N LYS A 515 33.81 -11.76 -13.55
CA LYS A 515 33.93 -11.16 -14.90
C LYS A 515 34.52 -12.15 -15.91
N GLN A 516 35.42 -13.03 -15.48
CA GLN A 516 35.94 -14.13 -16.31
C GLN A 516 34.85 -15.18 -16.60
N HIS A 517 34.05 -15.60 -15.61
CA HIS A 517 32.91 -16.50 -15.83
C HIS A 517 31.89 -15.91 -16.79
N ILE A 518 31.52 -14.63 -16.64
CA ILE A 518 30.64 -13.93 -17.59
C ILE A 518 31.24 -13.97 -19.01
N ALA A 519 32.52 -13.62 -19.18
CA ALA A 519 33.17 -13.61 -20.48
C ALA A 519 33.30 -15.01 -21.12
N ILE A 520 33.56 -16.05 -20.31
CA ILE A 520 33.61 -17.45 -20.76
C ILE A 520 32.23 -17.89 -21.23
N LEU A 521 31.19 -17.70 -20.41
CA LEU A 521 29.81 -18.06 -20.74
C LEU A 521 29.29 -17.31 -21.97
N GLU A 522 29.59 -16.01 -22.09
CA GLU A 522 29.26 -15.23 -23.28
C GLU A 522 30.04 -15.72 -24.52
N SER A 523 31.28 -16.22 -24.36
CA SER A 523 32.01 -16.83 -25.49
C SER A 523 31.42 -18.19 -25.90
N GLU A 524 31.08 -19.07 -24.96
CA GLU A 524 30.48 -20.39 -25.23
C GLU A 524 29.10 -20.25 -25.89
N ILE A 525 28.27 -19.32 -25.39
CA ILE A 525 26.96 -19.02 -25.97
C ILE A 525 27.08 -18.39 -27.37
N ASN A 526 28.09 -17.54 -27.63
CA ASN A 526 28.31 -16.98 -28.96
C ASN A 526 28.88 -17.99 -29.97
N ILE A 527 29.81 -18.85 -29.56
CA ILE A 527 30.36 -19.94 -30.39
C ILE A 527 29.24 -20.93 -30.79
N ALA A 528 28.22 -21.10 -29.95
CA ALA A 528 27.08 -21.96 -30.25
C ALA A 528 26.15 -21.41 -31.36
N GLY A 529 26.11 -20.09 -31.58
CA GLY A 529 25.32 -19.42 -32.63
C GLY A 529 23.82 -19.30 -32.33
N ALA A 530 23.31 -18.06 -32.30
CA ALA A 530 21.92 -17.70 -32.00
C ALA A 530 21.18 -17.14 -33.24
N PRO A 531 19.82 -17.03 -33.26
CA PRO A 531 18.87 -17.35 -32.18
C PRO A 531 17.75 -18.34 -32.55
N SER A 532 17.41 -19.27 -31.65
CA SER A 532 16.05 -19.81 -31.46
C SER A 532 16.00 -20.69 -30.20
N ALA A 533 14.79 -20.99 -29.73
CA ALA A 533 14.54 -22.11 -28.82
C ALA A 533 14.85 -23.46 -29.51
N ASN A 534 14.96 -24.52 -28.70
CA ASN A 534 15.25 -25.92 -29.06
C ASN A 534 16.70 -26.23 -29.52
N ARG A 535 17.56 -26.55 -28.54
CA ARG A 535 18.61 -27.56 -28.69
C ARG A 535 18.51 -28.61 -27.58
N THR A 536 17.70 -29.64 -27.81
CA THR A 536 17.95 -30.97 -27.21
C THR A 536 18.95 -31.74 -28.08
N THR A 537 19.38 -32.91 -27.60
CA THR A 537 20.28 -33.89 -28.26
C THR A 537 21.78 -33.58 -28.35
N GLN A 538 22.43 -33.58 -27.18
CA GLN A 538 23.29 -34.75 -26.89
C GLN A 538 22.56 -35.68 -25.89
N PRO A 539 22.79 -37.00 -25.94
CA PRO A 539 22.14 -37.94 -25.03
C PRO A 539 22.78 -37.88 -23.63
N LYS A 540 22.32 -36.94 -22.79
CA LYS A 540 22.66 -36.93 -21.35
C LYS A 540 22.17 -38.22 -20.69
N THR A 541 22.94 -38.71 -19.71
CA THR A 541 22.67 -39.96 -18.98
C THR A 541 21.33 -39.93 -18.23
N PRO A 542 20.58 -41.05 -18.16
CA PRO A 542 19.37 -41.12 -17.35
C PRO A 542 19.68 -40.87 -15.87
N GLY A 543 19.14 -39.78 -15.30
CA GLY A 543 19.33 -39.43 -13.89
C GLY A 543 19.77 -37.98 -13.60
N ALA A 544 20.09 -37.17 -14.61
CA ALA A 544 20.36 -35.75 -14.40
C ALA A 544 19.08 -35.00 -13.95
N ILE A 545 19.19 -34.18 -12.90
CA ILE A 545 18.11 -33.33 -12.40
C ILE A 545 18.21 -31.98 -13.13
N GLU A 546 17.18 -31.61 -13.88
CA GLU A 546 17.09 -30.31 -14.56
C GLU A 546 16.38 -29.31 -13.63
N LEU A 547 17.06 -28.22 -13.25
CA LEU A 547 16.48 -27.21 -12.37
C LEU A 547 15.50 -26.31 -13.15
N PRO A 548 14.44 -25.79 -12.51
CA PRO A 548 13.54 -24.83 -13.15
C PRO A 548 14.32 -23.56 -13.54
N PRO A 549 14.06 -22.97 -14.73
CA PRO A 549 14.65 -21.70 -15.14
C PRO A 549 14.37 -20.59 -14.11
N LEU A 550 15.23 -19.58 -14.05
CA LEU A 550 15.20 -18.53 -13.03
C LEU A 550 13.84 -17.83 -12.94
N ASP A 551 13.18 -17.61 -14.09
CA ASP A 551 11.86 -16.98 -14.17
C ASP A 551 10.74 -17.84 -13.58
N GLN A 552 10.91 -19.16 -13.54
CA GLN A 552 9.96 -20.12 -12.96
C GLN A 552 10.31 -20.45 -11.50
N ALA A 553 11.59 -20.44 -11.15
CA ALA A 553 12.06 -20.68 -9.80
C ALA A 553 11.52 -19.60 -8.82
N HIS A 554 11.54 -18.32 -9.22
CA HIS A 554 10.86 -17.22 -8.49
C HIS A 554 9.32 -17.34 -8.40
N LYS A 555 8.70 -18.31 -9.07
CA LYS A 555 7.25 -18.58 -9.01
C LYS A 555 6.92 -19.83 -8.18
N GLN A 556 7.93 -20.54 -7.66
CA GLN A 556 7.71 -21.74 -6.85
C GLN A 556 7.13 -21.39 -5.47
N PRO A 557 6.28 -22.26 -4.89
CA PRO A 557 5.61 -21.98 -3.62
C PRO A 557 6.59 -22.11 -2.46
N ILE A 558 7.15 -20.96 -2.03
CA ILE A 558 7.85 -20.84 -0.74
C ILE A 558 6.98 -21.50 0.35
N PRO A 559 7.51 -22.46 1.14
CA PRO A 559 6.76 -23.12 2.21
C PRO A 559 6.01 -22.13 3.10
N SER A 560 4.74 -22.44 3.39
CA SER A 560 3.80 -21.56 4.09
C SER A 560 4.38 -21.01 5.40
N GLU A 561 5.01 -21.88 6.18
CA GLU A 561 5.65 -21.57 7.47
C GLU A 561 6.75 -20.50 7.33
N LEU A 562 7.55 -20.57 6.26
CA LEU A 562 8.61 -19.60 5.98
C LEU A 562 8.03 -18.26 5.50
N ARG A 563 7.01 -18.31 4.62
CA ARG A 563 6.31 -17.11 4.15
C ARG A 563 5.59 -16.38 5.29
N THR A 564 4.96 -17.11 6.21
CA THR A 564 4.36 -16.52 7.42
C THR A 564 5.42 -15.82 8.25
N ARG A 565 6.52 -16.49 8.62
CA ARG A 565 7.61 -15.90 9.42
C ARG A 565 8.26 -14.67 8.75
N GLN A 566 8.44 -14.70 7.43
CA GLN A 566 8.95 -13.58 6.64
C GLN A 566 7.96 -12.40 6.62
N ASN A 567 6.65 -12.69 6.55
CA ASN A 567 5.61 -11.68 6.70
C ASN A 567 5.60 -11.12 8.13
N ASP A 568 5.61 -11.95 9.17
CA ASP A 568 5.60 -11.54 10.58
C ASP A 568 6.77 -10.60 10.91
N ALA A 569 7.99 -10.92 10.46
CA ALA A 569 9.16 -10.08 10.64
C ALA A 569 9.05 -8.72 9.90
N ASN A 570 8.43 -8.71 8.72
CA ASN A 570 8.13 -7.47 7.99
C ASN A 570 6.95 -6.70 8.58
N LEU A 571 5.98 -7.38 9.18
CA LEU A 571 4.78 -6.81 9.79
C LEU A 571 5.12 -6.18 11.15
N ALA A 572 5.88 -6.88 12.00
CA ALA A 572 6.46 -6.34 13.24
C ALA A 572 7.51 -5.22 12.99
N LYS A 573 7.98 -5.08 11.75
CA LYS A 573 8.76 -3.91 11.28
C LYS A 573 7.82 -2.79 10.81
N GLN A 574 6.73 -3.07 10.10
CA GLN A 574 5.74 -2.10 9.66
C GLN A 574 4.93 -1.49 10.83
N PHE A 575 4.45 -2.29 11.79
CA PHE A 575 3.74 -1.80 12.99
C PHE A 575 4.55 -0.72 13.74
N ARG A 576 5.85 -0.96 13.96
CA ARG A 576 6.80 0.00 14.58
C ARG A 576 7.01 1.30 13.79
N TYR A 577 6.50 1.41 12.57
CA TYR A 577 6.49 2.63 11.75
C TYR A 577 5.08 3.18 11.48
N ARG A 578 4.02 2.44 11.83
CA ARG A 578 2.61 2.81 11.61
C ARG A 578 2.00 3.47 12.84
N GLU A 579 2.12 2.84 14.01
CA GLU A 579 1.44 3.29 15.24
C GLU A 579 2.05 4.54 15.90
N GLY A 580 3.21 5.00 15.43
CA GLY A 580 3.96 6.08 16.08
C GLY A 580 4.58 5.64 17.41
N SER A 581 4.49 6.50 18.42
CA SER A 581 5.10 6.26 19.74
C SER A 581 4.23 5.41 20.67
N PRO A 582 4.85 4.50 21.46
CA PRO A 582 4.21 3.92 22.65
C PRO A 582 3.71 4.96 23.66
N LEU A 583 4.23 6.20 23.63
CA LEU A 583 3.76 7.30 24.48
C LEU A 583 2.34 7.77 24.16
N TRP A 584 1.86 7.59 22.92
CA TRP A 584 0.52 8.04 22.53
C TRP A 584 -0.55 7.18 23.21
N LYS A 585 -0.40 5.83 23.08
CA LYS A 585 -1.28 4.81 23.70
C LYS A 585 -1.36 4.83 25.24
N MET A 586 -0.45 5.56 25.90
CA MET A 586 -0.43 5.69 27.36
C MET A 586 -1.23 6.90 27.87
N ALA A 587 -1.66 7.80 26.98
CA ALA A 587 -2.39 9.01 27.37
C ALA A 587 -3.89 8.77 27.51
N GLU A 588 -4.50 7.97 26.63
CA GLU A 588 -5.91 7.55 26.73
C GLU A 588 -6.19 6.91 28.11
N LEU A 589 -5.36 5.96 28.52
CA LEU A 589 -5.44 5.25 29.81
C LEU A 589 -5.15 6.13 31.06
N GLY A 590 -4.68 7.37 30.89
CA GLY A 590 -3.96 8.09 31.94
C GLY A 590 -4.76 9.07 32.81
N VAL A 591 -5.96 9.49 32.41
CA VAL A 591 -6.64 10.65 33.02
C VAL A 591 -7.42 10.33 34.31
N CYS A 592 -7.78 9.06 34.54
CA CYS A 592 -8.68 8.67 35.63
C CYS A 592 -7.97 8.13 36.88
N ARG A 593 -7.84 8.95 37.94
CA ARG A 593 -8.07 8.58 39.37
C ARG A 593 -7.78 9.71 40.37
N LYS A 594 -8.82 10.21 41.07
CA LYS A 594 -8.85 10.41 42.54
C LYS A 594 -10.20 10.92 43.09
N ARG A 595 -11.15 9.99 43.28
CA ARG A 595 -12.13 9.99 44.39
C ARG A 595 -12.82 8.61 44.46
N HIS A 596 -13.20 8.15 45.66
CA HIS A 596 -13.92 6.90 45.87
C HIS A 596 -15.44 7.15 45.96
N ILE A 597 -16.23 6.44 45.15
CA ILE A 597 -17.63 6.03 45.42
C ILE A 597 -17.75 4.54 44.98
N LYS A 598 -18.82 3.85 45.38
CA LYS A 598 -19.04 2.40 45.28
C LYS A 598 -19.47 1.90 43.89
N GLU A 599 -19.47 0.57 43.78
CA GLU A 599 -20.01 -0.27 42.71
C GLU A 599 -21.54 -0.10 42.50
N GLU A 600 -21.98 -0.14 41.24
CA GLU A 600 -23.10 -0.94 40.70
C GLU A 600 -23.04 -0.87 39.14
N ASP A 601 -23.94 -1.56 38.42
CA ASP A 601 -23.71 -2.09 37.06
C ASP A 601 -23.89 -1.13 35.83
N ASP A 602 -23.55 -1.67 34.65
CA ASP A 602 -23.91 -1.32 33.26
C ASP A 602 -23.16 -0.22 32.45
N GLU A 603 -23.23 -0.42 31.12
CA GLU A 603 -22.94 0.47 29.97
C GLU A 603 -21.50 0.75 29.45
N GLU A 604 -21.50 1.35 28.24
CA GLU A 604 -20.57 1.29 27.10
C GLU A 604 -19.13 1.82 27.26
N GLY A 605 -18.26 1.48 26.29
CA GLY A 605 -16.96 2.12 26.06
C GLY A 605 -16.52 2.03 24.58
N GLU A 606 -16.47 3.17 23.89
CA GLU A 606 -15.94 3.34 22.52
C GLU A 606 -14.63 4.13 22.57
N GLU A 607 -13.55 3.63 21.95
CA GLU A 607 -12.38 4.40 21.49
C GLU A 607 -11.99 3.78 20.12
N ASP A 608 -12.23 4.42 18.97
CA ASP A 608 -11.59 5.60 18.35
C ASP A 608 -10.15 5.36 17.81
N ASP A 609 -10.04 4.51 16.78
CA ASP A 609 -8.87 4.37 15.91
C ASP A 609 -8.85 5.45 14.80
N GLU A 610 -7.77 6.24 14.71
CA GLU A 610 -7.41 6.96 13.47
C GLU A 610 -5.90 6.89 13.17
N MET A 611 -5.56 7.05 11.88
CA MET A 611 -4.27 7.54 11.35
C MET A 611 -3.18 6.51 10.97
N ASP A 612 -3.56 5.47 10.22
CA ASP A 612 -2.63 4.45 9.71
C ASP A 612 -1.96 4.79 8.33
N LEU A 613 -1.73 6.10 8.08
CA LEU A 613 -1.47 6.67 6.74
C LEU A 613 -0.04 7.17 6.47
N GLN A 614 0.87 7.17 7.45
CA GLN A 614 2.14 7.91 7.34
C GLN A 614 3.31 7.14 6.69
N GLN A 615 3.29 5.80 6.64
CA GLN A 615 4.49 5.04 6.26
C GLN A 615 4.84 5.11 4.77
N VAL A 616 3.84 5.16 3.87
CA VAL A 616 4.07 5.24 2.40
C VAL A 616 4.67 6.60 2.00
N ALA A 617 4.29 7.67 2.70
CA ALA A 617 4.79 9.02 2.45
C ALA A 617 6.31 9.15 2.66
N VAL A 618 6.93 8.35 3.54
CA VAL A 618 8.37 8.45 3.84
C VAL A 618 9.23 8.09 2.62
N TYR A 619 8.82 7.10 1.81
CA TYR A 619 9.63 6.66 0.66
C TYR A 619 9.50 7.58 -0.56
N SER A 620 8.28 7.97 -0.94
CA SER A 620 8.05 8.89 -2.07
C SER A 620 8.66 10.28 -1.84
N VAL A 621 8.78 10.71 -0.58
CA VAL A 621 9.40 11.98 -0.17
C VAL A 621 10.94 11.93 -0.16
N LEU A 622 11.58 10.76 -0.29
CA LEU A 622 13.04 10.62 -0.30
C LEU A 622 13.67 10.54 -1.70
N GLU A 623 13.00 9.92 -2.68
CA GLU A 623 13.59 9.71 -4.01
C GLU A 623 13.92 10.98 -4.82
N PRO A 624 13.08 12.04 -4.86
CA PRO A 624 13.41 13.27 -5.58
C PRO A 624 14.70 13.94 -5.09
N ASN A 625 14.98 13.85 -3.79
CA ASN A 625 16.17 14.44 -3.18
C ASN A 625 17.47 13.73 -3.60
N LYS A 626 17.42 12.43 -3.98
CA LYS A 626 18.59 11.64 -4.37
C LYS A 626 19.35 12.29 -5.53
N LYS A 627 18.63 12.74 -6.58
CA LYS A 627 19.20 13.42 -7.75
C LYS A 627 19.90 14.75 -7.40
N ILE A 628 19.33 15.51 -6.45
CA ILE A 628 19.84 16.82 -6.04
C ILE A 628 21.11 16.66 -5.19
N LEU A 629 21.13 15.68 -4.29
CA LEU A 629 22.29 15.40 -3.44
C LEU A 629 23.41 14.70 -4.21
N ASP A 630 23.11 13.77 -5.13
CA ASP A 630 24.11 13.16 -6.02
C ASP A 630 24.84 14.20 -6.90
N ALA A 631 24.19 15.31 -7.26
CA ALA A 631 24.83 16.43 -7.95
C ALA A 631 25.82 17.19 -7.06
N GLY A 632 25.46 17.47 -5.81
CA GLY A 632 26.37 18.03 -4.80
C GLY A 632 27.54 17.10 -4.51
N HIS A 633 27.27 15.80 -4.34
CA HIS A 633 28.25 14.76 -4.03
C HIS A 633 29.28 14.59 -5.18
N LYS A 634 28.84 14.63 -6.44
CA LYS A 634 29.74 14.67 -7.62
C LYS A 634 30.59 15.94 -7.67
N SER A 635 30.03 17.10 -7.30
CA SER A 635 30.78 18.36 -7.22
C SER A 635 31.89 18.32 -6.15
N ILE A 636 31.57 17.75 -4.97
CA ILE A 636 32.51 17.58 -3.85
C ILE A 636 33.58 16.54 -4.17
N GLN A 637 33.22 15.36 -4.70
CA GLN A 637 34.21 14.35 -5.12
C GLN A 637 35.17 14.88 -6.20
N LYS A 638 34.68 15.70 -7.15
CA LYS A 638 35.51 16.28 -8.22
C LYS A 638 36.46 17.39 -7.71
N LYS A 639 36.20 17.97 -6.53
CA LYS A 639 37.13 18.85 -5.81
C LYS A 639 38.13 18.06 -4.97
N LEU A 640 37.67 17.09 -4.18
CA LEU A 640 38.54 16.20 -3.38
C LEU A 640 39.54 15.41 -4.26
N GLY A 641 39.10 14.95 -5.43
CA GLY A 641 39.92 14.21 -6.40
C GLY A 641 41.10 14.98 -7.01
N LYS A 642 41.27 16.28 -6.72
CA LYS A 642 42.47 17.04 -7.10
C LYS A 642 43.54 17.13 -6.00
N MET A 643 43.24 16.76 -4.76
CA MET A 643 44.22 16.68 -3.67
C MET A 643 44.68 15.23 -3.44
N ARG A 644 45.48 14.69 -4.37
CA ARG A 644 46.30 13.48 -4.12
C ARG A 644 47.40 13.25 -5.17
N LYS A 645 48.63 13.55 -4.78
CA LYS A 645 49.76 12.60 -4.86
C LYS A 645 50.57 12.72 -3.56
N PRO A 646 51.11 11.62 -3.01
CA PRO A 646 51.93 11.66 -1.81
C PRO A 646 53.40 11.97 -2.14
N SER A 647 54.08 12.58 -1.17
CA SER A 647 55.52 12.48 -0.97
C SER A 647 55.76 12.07 0.48
N SER A 648 56.87 11.38 0.74
CA SER A 648 57.26 11.02 2.11
C SER A 648 57.84 12.23 2.85
N ASP A 649 57.58 12.33 4.15
CA ASP A 649 58.58 11.95 5.16
C ASP A 649 57.91 11.93 6.55
N ARG A 650 58.69 11.70 7.61
CA ARG A 650 58.20 11.47 8.99
C ARG A 650 58.48 12.64 9.95
N ASP A 651 57.81 12.54 11.09
CA ASP A 651 58.20 13.01 12.42
C ASP A 651 57.86 14.43 12.90
N SER A 652 57.73 14.52 14.24
CA SER A 652 57.47 15.67 15.11
C SER A 652 56.02 16.24 15.18
N LEU A 653 55.67 16.80 16.34
CA LEU A 653 54.34 17.32 16.69
C LEU A 653 54.39 18.82 17.03
N SER A 654 53.30 19.53 16.70
CA SER A 654 52.70 20.53 17.61
C SER A 654 51.28 20.92 17.13
N PRO A 655 50.34 21.27 18.03
CA PRO A 655 49.00 21.73 17.65
C PRO A 655 48.90 23.27 17.56
N MET A 656 48.31 23.81 16.49
CA MET A 656 47.91 25.23 16.41
C MET A 656 46.55 25.42 15.70
N SER A 657 46.05 26.66 15.74
CA SER A 657 44.64 26.99 15.91
C SER A 657 43.78 27.07 14.64
N MET A 658 42.47 26.94 14.86
CA MET A 658 41.40 26.81 13.86
C MET A 658 41.00 28.15 13.17
N ALA A 659 41.96 29.04 12.91
CA ALA A 659 41.70 30.44 12.56
C ALA A 659 41.84 30.79 11.06
N ASP A 660 42.83 30.23 10.35
CA ASP A 660 43.34 30.83 9.10
C ASP A 660 42.61 30.40 7.81
N LEU A 661 41.41 29.83 7.91
CA LEU A 661 40.66 29.24 6.77
C LEU A 661 39.53 30.12 6.22
N LEU A 662 39.58 31.44 6.45
CA LEU A 662 38.53 32.39 6.04
C LEU A 662 39.04 33.60 5.24
N LYS A 663 39.17 33.44 3.92
CA LYS A 663 38.64 34.38 2.90
C LYS A 663 38.66 33.78 1.48
N PRO A 664 37.81 34.28 0.56
CA PRO A 664 37.64 33.72 -0.78
C PRO A 664 38.42 34.49 -1.86
N ASP A 665 38.52 33.91 -3.04
CA ASP A 665 38.63 34.68 -4.29
C ASP A 665 37.86 34.00 -5.44
N ALA A 666 37.36 34.78 -6.39
CA ALA A 666 36.52 34.31 -7.49
C ALA A 666 36.38 35.30 -8.65
N SER A 667 36.96 34.98 -9.82
CA SER A 667 36.45 35.40 -11.13
C SER A 667 37.15 34.68 -12.30
N SER A 668 36.37 34.20 -13.28
CA SER A 668 36.56 34.51 -14.72
C SER A 668 35.69 33.63 -15.64
N ALA A 669 35.43 34.15 -16.85
CA ALA A 669 34.80 33.50 -18.02
C ALA A 669 33.30 33.12 -17.95
N MET A 670 32.47 33.93 -18.61
CA MET A 670 31.09 33.61 -19.06
C MET A 670 30.86 34.32 -20.42
N GLN A 671 30.41 33.60 -21.46
CA GLN A 671 29.95 34.23 -22.72
C GLN A 671 29.25 33.24 -23.67
N TYR A 672 27.98 33.48 -24.06
CA TYR A 672 27.54 33.86 -25.42
C TYR A 672 26.00 33.89 -25.60
N VAL A 673 25.55 34.43 -26.74
CA VAL A 673 24.26 35.11 -26.99
C VAL A 673 23.20 34.23 -27.69
N VAL A 674 21.91 34.58 -27.55
CA VAL A 674 20.75 34.07 -28.32
C VAL A 674 19.98 35.24 -28.97
N SER A 675 19.33 35.03 -30.12
CA SER A 675 18.70 36.06 -30.95
C SER A 675 17.19 36.31 -30.70
N ASP A 676 16.77 37.57 -30.81
CA ASP A 676 15.55 38.15 -30.23
C ASP A 676 14.28 38.15 -31.14
N LEU A 677 14.15 37.21 -32.10
CA LEU A 677 13.09 37.29 -33.12
C LEU A 677 11.78 36.53 -32.77
N ALA A 678 11.83 35.55 -31.87
CA ALA A 678 10.66 34.71 -31.54
C ALA A 678 9.68 35.37 -30.57
N TYR A 679 10.15 36.27 -29.69
CA TYR A 679 9.38 36.75 -28.54
C TYR A 679 8.26 37.74 -28.92
N LYS A 680 8.43 38.52 -30.00
CA LYS A 680 7.44 39.53 -30.42
C LYS A 680 6.12 38.92 -30.92
N LYS A 681 6.19 37.89 -31.78
CA LYS A 681 4.97 37.26 -32.34
C LYS A 681 4.02 36.73 -31.28
N LEU A 682 4.56 36.04 -30.27
CA LEU A 682 3.74 35.41 -29.23
C LEU A 682 2.98 36.44 -28.37
N LYS A 683 3.48 37.68 -28.29
CA LYS A 683 2.81 38.76 -27.56
C LYS A 683 1.63 39.35 -28.34
N GLU A 684 1.79 39.55 -29.64
CA GLU A 684 0.75 40.13 -30.52
C GLU A 684 -0.46 39.20 -30.68
N GLU A 685 -0.27 37.87 -30.57
CA GLU A 685 -1.37 36.90 -30.60
C GLU A 685 -2.19 36.89 -29.30
N LEU A 686 -1.54 36.97 -28.13
CA LEU A 686 -2.20 37.00 -26.81
C LEU A 686 -3.03 38.28 -26.57
N GLU A 687 -2.55 39.43 -27.01
CA GLU A 687 -3.27 40.71 -26.87
C GLU A 687 -4.54 40.76 -27.76
N LEU A 688 -4.68 39.87 -28.75
CA LEU A 688 -5.84 39.79 -29.66
C LEU A 688 -6.93 38.81 -29.20
N GLU A 689 -6.70 38.03 -28.13
CA GLU A 689 -7.73 37.16 -27.55
C GLU A 689 -8.46 37.83 -26.38
N ALA A 690 -7.75 38.53 -25.49
CA ALA A 690 -8.34 39.27 -24.37
C ALA A 690 -9.45 40.26 -24.81
N ILE A 691 -9.24 40.96 -25.92
CA ILE A 691 -10.19 41.94 -26.49
C ILE A 691 -11.52 41.29 -26.94
N LYS A 692 -11.56 39.96 -27.14
CA LYS A 692 -12.78 39.24 -27.53
C LYS A 692 -13.66 38.87 -26.32
N GLU A 693 -13.09 38.78 -25.12
CA GLU A 693 -13.83 38.41 -23.91
C GLU A 693 -14.55 39.62 -23.31
N GLU A 694 -13.91 40.79 -23.22
CA GLU A 694 -14.56 42.05 -22.77
C GLU A 694 -15.77 42.46 -23.64
N ALA A 695 -15.76 42.07 -24.92
CA ALA A 695 -16.86 42.32 -25.85
C ALA A 695 -18.12 41.49 -25.57
N ALA A 696 -18.05 40.44 -24.74
CA ALA A 696 -19.15 39.52 -24.48
C ALA A 696 -20.04 39.92 -23.28
N GLU A 697 -19.48 40.57 -22.25
CA GLU A 697 -20.21 40.87 -21.00
C GLU A 697 -21.23 42.01 -21.11
N ASN A 698 -21.13 42.87 -22.13
CA ASN A 698 -21.93 44.10 -22.25
C ASN A 698 -23.31 43.90 -22.92
N GLN A 699 -24.01 42.79 -22.65
CA GLN A 699 -25.43 42.61 -23.04
C GLN A 699 -26.33 42.25 -21.83
N PRO A 700 -27.44 42.97 -21.59
CA PRO A 700 -28.33 42.67 -20.48
C PRO A 700 -29.06 41.34 -20.68
N PRO A 701 -29.17 40.49 -19.64
CA PRO A 701 -29.74 39.15 -19.77
C PRO A 701 -31.24 39.19 -20.10
N LYS A 702 -31.62 38.54 -21.20
CA LYS A 702 -33.02 38.36 -21.59
C LYS A 702 -33.66 37.29 -20.70
N LYS A 703 -34.68 37.66 -19.92
CA LYS A 703 -35.45 36.70 -19.09
C LYS A 703 -35.94 35.51 -19.94
N PRO A 704 -35.77 34.25 -19.49
CA PRO A 704 -36.22 33.07 -20.23
C PRO A 704 -37.74 33.00 -20.34
N LYS A 705 -38.24 32.37 -21.40
CA LYS A 705 -39.68 32.22 -21.66
C LYS A 705 -40.24 31.01 -20.92
N LEU A 706 -40.72 31.23 -19.70
CA LEU A 706 -41.34 30.19 -18.87
C LEU A 706 -42.60 29.60 -19.53
N HIS A 707 -42.72 28.27 -19.48
CA HIS A 707 -43.86 27.52 -20.03
C HIS A 707 -44.74 26.93 -18.92
N LYS A 708 -46.04 26.71 -19.16
CA LYS A 708 -46.99 26.17 -18.16
C LYS A 708 -46.48 24.94 -17.38
N LEU A 709 -45.75 24.03 -18.04
CA LEU A 709 -44.94 23.00 -17.37
C LEU A 709 -43.51 23.11 -17.90
N PRO A 710 -42.48 22.79 -17.07
CA PRO A 710 -41.12 22.63 -17.55
C PRO A 710 -41.06 21.53 -18.63
N HIS A 711 -40.18 21.68 -19.62
CA HIS A 711 -40.05 20.68 -20.70
C HIS A 711 -39.23 19.47 -20.26
N LYS A 712 -38.24 19.69 -19.39
CA LYS A 712 -37.42 18.68 -18.71
C LYS A 712 -37.69 18.74 -17.20
N PHE A 713 -37.63 17.62 -16.51
CA PHE A 713 -37.63 17.57 -15.06
C PHE A 713 -36.50 16.64 -14.62
N SER A 714 -35.63 17.12 -13.73
CA SER A 714 -34.48 16.38 -13.25
C SER A 714 -34.41 16.42 -11.74
N LEU A 715 -34.10 15.27 -11.12
CA LEU A 715 -33.86 15.18 -9.68
C LEU A 715 -32.52 15.81 -9.24
N LEU A 716 -31.71 16.33 -10.18
CA LEU A 716 -30.43 16.98 -9.92
C LEU A 716 -30.41 18.49 -10.18
N ALA A 717 -31.51 19.08 -10.67
CA ALA A 717 -31.59 20.52 -10.96
C ALA A 717 -31.26 21.39 -9.72
N PRO A 718 -30.40 22.42 -9.83
CA PRO A 718 -30.12 23.35 -8.72
C PRO A 718 -31.38 23.94 -8.08
N LEU A 719 -31.36 24.12 -6.76
CA LEU A 719 -32.49 24.67 -5.99
C LEU A 719 -32.31 26.16 -5.73
N ASN A 720 -33.41 26.90 -5.86
CA ASN A 720 -33.49 28.33 -5.56
C ASN A 720 -34.24 28.62 -4.24
N LEU A 721 -34.51 27.57 -3.45
CA LEU A 721 -35.09 27.64 -2.10
C LEU A 721 -34.15 26.94 -1.11
N GLY A 722 -34.17 27.40 0.15
CA GLY A 722 -33.50 26.72 1.26
C GLY A 722 -34.11 25.34 1.54
N LEU A 723 -33.32 24.46 2.17
CA LEU A 723 -33.73 23.09 2.51
C LEU A 723 -34.72 23.05 3.69
N ASP A 724 -34.80 24.13 4.46
CA ASP A 724 -35.69 24.43 5.58
C ASP A 724 -37.14 24.77 5.18
N VAL A 725 -37.39 25.01 3.88
CA VAL A 725 -38.72 25.32 3.33
C VAL A 725 -39.78 24.29 3.74
N THR A 726 -41.00 24.76 4.04
CA THR A 726 -42.15 23.89 4.38
C THR A 726 -42.90 23.37 3.15
N ALA A 727 -43.65 22.28 3.28
CA ALA A 727 -44.43 21.72 2.17
C ALA A 727 -45.44 22.75 1.62
N GLU A 728 -46.12 23.50 2.50
CA GLU A 728 -47.07 24.54 2.11
C GLU A 728 -46.43 25.65 1.26
N GLN A 729 -45.21 26.08 1.62
CA GLN A 729 -44.46 27.09 0.86
C GLN A 729 -44.08 26.57 -0.53
N VAL A 730 -43.58 25.33 -0.63
CA VAL A 730 -43.26 24.67 -1.91
C VAL A 730 -44.51 24.55 -2.78
N LEU A 731 -45.62 24.06 -2.22
CA LEU A 731 -46.88 23.88 -2.94
C LEU A 731 -47.50 25.20 -3.39
N THR A 732 -47.39 26.26 -2.58
CA THR A 732 -47.88 27.60 -2.90
C THR A 732 -47.06 28.26 -4.02
N LYS A 733 -45.72 28.19 -3.95
CA LYS A 733 -44.88 28.66 -5.09
C LYS A 733 -45.14 27.83 -6.35
N ALA A 734 -45.32 26.51 -6.24
CA ALA A 734 -45.57 25.63 -7.37
C ALA A 734 -46.92 25.90 -8.06
N ALA A 735 -47.97 26.22 -7.31
CA ALA A 735 -49.29 26.53 -7.86
C ALA A 735 -49.28 27.80 -8.74
N LYS A 736 -48.54 28.84 -8.33
CA LYS A 736 -48.38 30.09 -9.11
C LYS A 736 -47.90 29.85 -10.54
N ARG A 737 -47.19 28.74 -10.83
CA ARG A 737 -46.72 28.41 -12.19
C ARG A 737 -47.85 28.25 -13.22
N ILE A 738 -49.02 27.82 -12.76
CA ILE A 738 -50.22 27.67 -13.59
C ILE A 738 -51.18 28.84 -13.35
N ASP A 739 -51.36 29.24 -12.09
CA ASP A 739 -52.39 30.18 -11.68
C ASP A 739 -52.01 31.66 -11.97
N CYS A 740 -50.74 32.05 -11.74
CA CYS A 740 -50.25 33.43 -11.81
C CYS A 740 -48.78 33.49 -12.32
N LEU A 741 -48.55 33.17 -13.60
CA LEU A 741 -47.20 32.99 -14.17
C LEU A 741 -46.28 34.22 -13.98
N ASP A 742 -46.80 35.44 -14.06
CA ASP A 742 -46.03 36.68 -13.89
C ASP A 742 -45.53 36.90 -12.44
N GLN A 743 -46.06 36.13 -11.47
CA GLN A 743 -45.66 36.13 -10.07
C GLN A 743 -44.94 34.83 -9.66
N TYR A 744 -44.56 33.99 -10.62
CA TYR A 744 -43.84 32.74 -10.36
C TYR A 744 -42.33 32.96 -10.31
N GLU A 745 -41.73 32.53 -9.21
CA GLU A 745 -40.28 32.40 -9.03
C GLU A 745 -39.89 30.93 -9.23
N PRO A 746 -38.87 30.60 -10.06
CA PRO A 746 -38.37 29.24 -10.20
C PRO A 746 -37.95 28.63 -8.86
N ILE A 747 -38.53 27.49 -8.51
CA ILE A 747 -38.18 26.71 -7.30
C ILE A 747 -36.85 25.97 -7.49
N PHE A 748 -36.59 25.54 -8.72
CA PHE A 748 -35.37 24.93 -9.20
C PHE A 748 -35.09 25.45 -10.62
N GLU A 749 -33.85 25.36 -11.06
CA GLU A 749 -33.47 25.73 -12.42
C GLU A 749 -34.04 24.76 -13.46
N GLU A 750 -34.59 25.28 -14.55
CA GLU A 750 -35.26 24.48 -15.59
C GLU A 750 -34.40 24.27 -16.84
N ASP A 751 -33.58 25.27 -17.20
CA ASP A 751 -32.70 25.26 -18.37
C ASP A 751 -31.30 24.70 -18.05
N VAL A 752 -31.25 23.66 -17.20
CA VAL A 752 -30.02 22.96 -16.80
C VAL A 752 -29.48 22.13 -17.99
N PRO A 753 -28.15 22.06 -18.21
CA PRO A 753 -27.57 21.05 -19.09
C PRO A 753 -27.94 19.62 -18.64
N PRO A 754 -27.93 18.63 -19.54
CA PRO A 754 -28.07 17.22 -19.14
C PRO A 754 -26.94 16.81 -18.17
N PRO A 755 -27.15 15.80 -17.31
CA PRO A 755 -26.09 15.31 -16.43
C PRO A 755 -24.92 14.79 -17.27
N GLU A 756 -23.73 15.33 -17.04
CA GLU A 756 -22.51 14.79 -17.62
C GLU A 756 -22.01 13.60 -16.79
N PRO A 757 -21.47 12.54 -17.42
CA PRO A 757 -20.67 11.53 -16.73
C PRO A 757 -19.49 12.16 -15.95
N PRO A 758 -19.01 11.54 -14.86
CA PRO A 758 -17.92 12.08 -14.04
C PRO A 758 -16.67 12.28 -14.90
N LYS A 759 -16.03 13.46 -14.78
CA LYS A 759 -14.87 13.78 -15.61
C LYS A 759 -13.64 13.02 -15.11
N ALA A 760 -13.05 12.21 -16.00
CA ALA A 760 -11.90 11.38 -15.67
C ALA A 760 -10.75 12.22 -15.09
N PRO A 761 -10.09 11.76 -14.01
CA PRO A 761 -8.95 12.48 -13.42
C PRO A 761 -7.86 12.76 -14.47
N LYS A 762 -7.37 14.00 -14.52
CA LYS A 762 -6.31 14.38 -15.47
C LYS A 762 -5.05 13.56 -15.20
N VAL A 763 -4.67 12.71 -16.16
CA VAL A 763 -3.43 11.93 -16.12
C VAL A 763 -2.28 12.81 -16.62
N ASP A 764 -1.20 12.90 -15.83
CA ASP A 764 0.06 13.53 -16.22
C ASP A 764 0.58 12.95 -17.56
N PRO A 765 0.92 13.78 -18.57
CA PRO A 765 1.50 13.33 -19.82
C PRO A 765 2.78 12.48 -19.67
N GLU A 766 3.63 12.74 -18.67
CA GLU A 766 4.84 11.93 -18.45
C GLU A 766 4.46 10.53 -17.91
N LYS A 767 3.44 10.44 -17.03
CA LYS A 767 2.81 9.18 -16.62
C LYS A 767 2.15 8.45 -17.79
N LEU A 768 1.46 9.16 -18.68
CA LEU A 768 0.81 8.57 -19.85
C LEU A 768 1.84 8.01 -20.84
N GLU A 769 2.96 8.71 -21.08
CA GLU A 769 4.06 8.21 -21.91
C GLU A 769 4.72 6.96 -21.30
N LYS A 770 4.90 6.94 -19.96
CA LYS A 770 5.39 5.75 -19.23
C LYS A 770 4.44 4.56 -19.38
N LEU A 771 3.13 4.78 -19.22
CA LEU A 771 2.10 3.72 -19.38
C LEU A 771 1.96 3.24 -20.83
N SER A 772 2.15 4.11 -21.82
CA SER A 772 2.20 3.72 -23.23
C SER A 772 3.33 2.73 -23.53
N LYS A 773 4.48 2.91 -22.87
CA LYS A 773 5.67 2.04 -22.98
C LYS A 773 5.64 0.81 -22.05
N ARG A 774 4.98 0.91 -20.90
CA ARG A 774 4.85 -0.12 -19.84
C ARG A 774 3.46 -0.09 -19.21
N PRO A 775 2.43 -0.66 -19.86
CA PRO A 775 1.05 -0.63 -19.38
C PRO A 775 0.88 -1.30 -18.01
N GLU A 776 1.72 -2.30 -17.70
CA GLU A 776 1.70 -3.06 -16.45
C GLU A 776 1.85 -2.20 -15.18
N LEU A 777 2.39 -0.98 -15.30
CA LEU A 777 2.51 -0.01 -14.21
C LEU A 777 1.18 0.68 -13.83
N GLY A 778 0.11 0.47 -14.60
CA GLY A 778 -1.22 1.05 -14.33
C GLY A 778 -2.11 0.17 -13.45
N TYR A 779 -1.75 -1.10 -13.24
CA TYR A 779 -2.50 -2.00 -12.36
C TYR A 779 -2.53 -1.46 -10.92
N GLN A 780 -3.67 -1.57 -10.26
CA GLN A 780 -3.85 -1.17 -8.86
C GLN A 780 -3.93 -2.39 -7.94
N ASN A 781 -3.32 -2.29 -6.77
CA ASN A 781 -3.42 -3.31 -5.73
C ASN A 781 -4.84 -3.31 -5.13
N THR A 782 -5.58 -4.39 -5.31
CA THR A 782 -6.88 -4.58 -4.65
C THR A 782 -6.71 -4.66 -3.13
N PRO A 783 -7.49 -3.88 -2.35
CA PRO A 783 -7.63 -4.10 -0.91
C PRO A 783 -8.05 -5.55 -0.62
N LEU A 784 -7.13 -6.31 -0.03
CA LEU A 784 -7.40 -7.61 0.58
C LEU A 784 -7.55 -7.41 2.07
N ILE A 785 -8.78 -7.49 2.57
CA ILE A 785 -9.12 -7.37 3.98
C ILE A 785 -9.23 -8.78 4.55
N ASN A 786 -8.38 -9.14 5.50
CA ASN A 786 -8.57 -10.36 6.29
C ASN A 786 -9.50 -10.06 7.45
N VAL A 787 -10.43 -10.98 7.73
CA VAL A 787 -11.27 -11.00 8.93
C VAL A 787 -11.02 -12.33 9.64
N GLU A 788 -10.49 -12.26 10.85
CA GLU A 788 -10.00 -13.39 11.65
C GLU A 788 -10.90 -13.66 12.87
N SER A 789 -11.55 -12.62 13.43
CA SER A 789 -12.52 -12.77 14.53
C SER A 789 -13.94 -12.32 14.19
N ARG A 790 -14.91 -12.87 14.94
CA ARG A 790 -16.34 -12.52 14.80
C ARG A 790 -16.64 -11.09 15.24
N ALA A 791 -15.75 -10.46 16.02
CA ALA A 791 -15.83 -9.05 16.38
C ALA A 791 -15.47 -8.18 15.16
N GLU A 792 -14.32 -8.44 14.51
CA GLU A 792 -13.90 -7.75 13.27
C GLU A 792 -14.98 -7.78 12.19
N ALA A 793 -15.64 -8.94 12.03
CA ALA A 793 -16.74 -9.11 11.09
C ALA A 793 -17.90 -8.11 11.31
N GLN A 794 -18.09 -7.57 12.51
CA GLN A 794 -19.16 -6.61 12.82
C GLN A 794 -18.64 -5.18 13.07
N LEU A 795 -17.34 -4.90 12.91
CA LEU A 795 -16.79 -3.57 13.17
C LEU A 795 -17.36 -2.50 12.24
N THR A 796 -17.77 -1.37 12.82
CA THR A 796 -18.17 -0.16 12.08
C THR A 796 -17.05 0.34 11.17
N ALA A 797 -15.77 0.18 11.56
CA ALA A 797 -14.61 0.52 10.74
C ALA A 797 -14.55 -0.30 9.42
N LEU A 798 -14.91 -1.59 9.45
CA LEU A 798 -14.99 -2.42 8.24
C LEU A 798 -16.10 -1.91 7.31
N GLN A 799 -17.26 -1.57 7.86
CA GLN A 799 -18.34 -0.95 7.10
C GLN A 799 -17.91 0.39 6.48
N GLN A 800 -17.32 1.28 7.27
CA GLN A 800 -16.87 2.60 6.83
C GLN A 800 -15.82 2.51 5.73
N TYR A 801 -14.85 1.60 5.83
CA TYR A 801 -13.83 1.38 4.80
C TYR A 801 -14.46 0.96 3.46
N LEU A 802 -15.36 -0.04 3.50
CA LEU A 802 -16.01 -0.56 2.29
C LEU A 802 -16.96 0.47 1.65
N GLN A 803 -17.61 1.29 2.47
CA GLN A 803 -18.54 2.34 2.04
C GLN A 803 -17.87 3.69 1.75
N ALA A 804 -16.54 3.81 1.91
CA ALA A 804 -15.80 5.04 1.63
C ALA A 804 -15.74 5.33 0.12
N PRO A 805 -15.88 6.59 -0.34
CA PRO A 805 -15.83 6.93 -1.77
C PRO A 805 -14.52 6.58 -2.49
N LYS A 806 -13.44 6.32 -1.74
CA LYS A 806 -12.13 5.88 -2.28
C LYS A 806 -12.02 4.37 -2.46
N CYS A 807 -12.97 3.59 -1.95
CA CYS A 807 -13.07 2.16 -2.21
C CYS A 807 -13.69 1.97 -3.60
N CYS A 808 -13.01 1.24 -4.49
CA CYS A 808 -13.53 0.85 -5.82
C CYS A 808 -14.03 -0.60 -5.79
N VAL A 809 -13.19 -1.49 -5.27
CA VAL A 809 -13.49 -2.90 -5.01
C VAL A 809 -12.63 -3.37 -3.85
N ALA A 810 -13.12 -4.30 -3.05
CA ALA A 810 -12.33 -4.96 -1.99
C ALA A 810 -12.64 -6.45 -1.94
N ASN A 811 -11.63 -7.27 -1.62
CA ASN A 811 -11.80 -8.69 -1.33
C ASN A 811 -11.71 -8.91 0.18
N VAL A 812 -12.78 -9.39 0.81
CA VAL A 812 -12.86 -9.69 2.24
C VAL A 812 -12.71 -11.20 2.44
N ARG A 813 -11.53 -11.62 2.89
CA ARG A 813 -11.18 -13.00 3.19
C ARG A 813 -11.52 -13.36 4.63
N GLY A 814 -11.84 -14.63 4.87
CA GLY A 814 -12.09 -15.17 6.21
C GLY A 814 -13.50 -14.92 6.76
N LEU A 815 -14.23 -13.91 6.25
CA LEU A 815 -15.56 -13.50 6.73
C LEU A 815 -16.57 -14.66 6.81
N THR A 816 -16.69 -15.47 5.76
CA THR A 816 -17.62 -16.63 5.73
C THR A 816 -17.24 -17.71 6.75
N SER A 817 -15.94 -18.04 6.85
CA SER A 817 -15.43 -19.03 7.80
C SER A 817 -15.56 -18.59 9.27
N VAL A 818 -15.28 -17.32 9.55
CA VAL A 818 -15.40 -16.70 10.89
C VAL A 818 -16.85 -16.68 11.37
N LEU A 819 -17.77 -16.33 10.47
CA LEU A 819 -19.20 -16.37 10.74
C LEU A 819 -19.77 -17.81 10.78
N ARG A 820 -18.94 -18.82 10.45
CA ARG A 820 -19.29 -20.24 10.32
C ARG A 820 -20.48 -20.44 9.37
N MET A 821 -20.33 -19.96 8.14
CA MET A 821 -21.30 -20.10 7.08
C MET A 821 -21.16 -21.46 6.36
N ASP A 822 -22.25 -22.22 6.30
CA ASP A 822 -22.38 -23.46 5.54
C ASP A 822 -22.64 -23.15 4.06
N LEU A 823 -21.56 -22.91 3.33
CA LEU A 823 -21.61 -22.68 1.89
C LEU A 823 -22.07 -23.93 1.10
N SER A 824 -22.12 -25.12 1.71
CA SER A 824 -22.60 -26.34 1.04
C SER A 824 -24.09 -26.28 0.68
N LEU A 825 -24.87 -25.46 1.40
CA LEU A 825 -26.28 -25.14 1.08
C LEU A 825 -26.46 -24.49 -0.30
N PHE A 826 -25.40 -23.91 -0.86
CA PHE A 826 -25.34 -23.32 -2.20
C PHE A 826 -24.53 -24.18 -3.19
N SER A 827 -24.29 -25.46 -2.85
CA SER A 827 -23.64 -26.40 -3.76
C SER A 827 -24.58 -26.79 -4.91
N THR A 828 -23.99 -27.10 -6.07
CA THR A 828 -24.71 -27.65 -7.22
C THR A 828 -25.51 -28.91 -6.88
N LYS A 829 -24.98 -29.74 -5.96
CA LYS A 829 -25.68 -30.92 -5.45
C LYS A 829 -26.98 -30.51 -4.74
N THR A 830 -26.89 -29.61 -3.75
CA THR A 830 -28.06 -29.18 -2.97
C THR A 830 -29.11 -28.46 -3.83
N LEU A 831 -28.71 -27.64 -4.81
CA LEU A 831 -29.67 -27.10 -5.78
C LEU A 831 -30.38 -28.22 -6.56
N THR A 832 -29.64 -29.20 -7.07
CA THR A 832 -30.22 -30.31 -7.86
C THR A 832 -31.16 -31.19 -7.03
N GLU A 833 -30.91 -31.31 -5.72
CA GLU A 833 -31.77 -32.04 -4.78
C GLU A 833 -33.06 -31.27 -4.41
N MET A 834 -33.06 -29.93 -4.51
CA MET A 834 -34.22 -29.09 -4.18
C MET A 834 -35.10 -28.74 -5.39
N ILE A 835 -34.49 -28.36 -6.51
CA ILE A 835 -35.14 -27.71 -7.67
C ILE A 835 -34.70 -28.30 -9.04
N PRO A 836 -34.65 -29.63 -9.21
CA PRO A 836 -34.03 -30.26 -10.39
C PRO A 836 -34.62 -29.79 -11.73
N GLU A 837 -35.94 -29.63 -11.78
CA GLU A 837 -36.72 -29.30 -12.99
C GLU A 837 -36.86 -27.78 -13.26
N GLU A 838 -36.39 -26.92 -12.35
CA GLU A 838 -36.54 -25.47 -12.47
C GLU A 838 -35.67 -24.94 -13.63
N THR A 839 -36.22 -24.00 -14.40
CA THR A 839 -35.57 -23.50 -15.63
C THR A 839 -34.71 -22.28 -15.32
N ILE A 840 -33.44 -22.35 -15.70
CA ILE A 840 -32.43 -21.32 -15.48
C ILE A 840 -31.93 -20.71 -16.80
N GLU A 841 -31.51 -19.45 -16.74
CA GLU A 841 -30.87 -18.76 -17.85
C GLU A 841 -29.45 -19.30 -18.05
N VAL A 842 -29.08 -19.58 -19.31
CA VAL A 842 -27.77 -20.07 -19.69
C VAL A 842 -27.19 -19.24 -20.82
N ARG A 843 -25.98 -18.71 -20.62
CA ARG A 843 -25.19 -18.02 -21.64
C ARG A 843 -24.21 -18.98 -22.30
N THR A 844 -24.23 -19.05 -23.63
CA THR A 844 -23.27 -19.82 -24.43
C THR A 844 -22.16 -18.89 -24.89
N GLN A 845 -20.92 -19.21 -24.53
CA GLN A 845 -19.72 -18.37 -24.64
C GLN A 845 -18.57 -19.20 -25.22
N TYR A 846 -17.44 -18.57 -25.56
CA TYR A 846 -16.20 -19.24 -25.96
C TYR A 846 -15.18 -19.18 -24.82
N ARG A 847 -14.55 -20.30 -24.48
CA ARG A 847 -13.48 -20.33 -23.46
C ARG A 847 -12.24 -19.57 -23.97
N MET A 848 -11.78 -18.59 -23.20
CA MET A 848 -10.57 -17.78 -23.48
C MET A 848 -9.83 -17.44 -22.17
N ASP A 849 -8.58 -16.99 -22.30
CA ASP A 849 -7.74 -16.52 -21.18
C ASP A 849 -8.22 -15.16 -20.65
N GLY A 850 -8.14 -14.92 -19.34
CA GLY A 850 -8.81 -13.80 -18.65
C GLY A 850 -8.60 -12.42 -19.26
N ASP A 851 -7.37 -12.06 -19.61
CA ASP A 851 -7.04 -10.76 -20.22
C ASP A 851 -7.18 -10.72 -21.75
N ARG A 852 -7.85 -11.70 -22.35
CA ARG A 852 -8.02 -11.84 -23.80
C ARG A 852 -9.48 -12.05 -24.22
N ASN A 853 -9.90 -11.30 -25.23
CA ASN A 853 -11.12 -11.52 -26.00
C ASN A 853 -10.82 -11.37 -27.49
N VAL A 854 -11.34 -12.27 -28.34
CA VAL A 854 -11.07 -12.28 -29.79
C VAL A 854 -12.32 -12.57 -30.60
N ASN A 855 -12.39 -12.00 -31.81
CA ASN A 855 -13.46 -12.27 -32.77
C ASN A 855 -13.26 -13.63 -33.49
N GLN A 856 -14.19 -13.98 -34.38
CA GLN A 856 -14.15 -15.23 -35.14
C GLN A 856 -12.90 -15.39 -36.06
N ALA A 857 -12.21 -14.29 -36.36
CA ALA A 857 -10.94 -14.28 -37.11
C ALA A 857 -9.69 -14.33 -36.21
N GLY A 858 -9.86 -14.42 -34.88
CA GLY A 858 -8.76 -14.47 -33.91
C GLY A 858 -8.14 -13.11 -33.56
N LEU A 859 -8.69 -12.00 -34.09
CA LEU A 859 -8.23 -10.65 -33.79
C LEU A 859 -8.83 -10.16 -32.45
N PRO A 860 -8.09 -9.38 -31.64
CA PRO A 860 -8.64 -8.74 -30.44
C PRO A 860 -9.89 -7.91 -30.73
N THR A 861 -10.88 -7.96 -29.84
CA THR A 861 -12.09 -7.14 -29.90
C THR A 861 -12.65 -6.89 -28.51
N TRP A 862 -13.37 -5.78 -28.35
CA TRP A 862 -14.16 -5.51 -27.14
C TRP A 862 -15.54 -6.20 -27.19
N GLU A 863 -16.06 -6.55 -28.38
CA GLU A 863 -17.36 -7.22 -28.55
C GLU A 863 -17.32 -8.64 -27.93
N PHE A 864 -18.22 -8.95 -27.00
CA PHE A 864 -18.22 -10.22 -26.28
C PHE A 864 -19.42 -11.12 -26.62
N TYR A 865 -19.14 -12.28 -27.23
CA TYR A 865 -20.17 -13.24 -27.60
C TYR A 865 -20.74 -13.98 -26.38
N SER A 866 -22.01 -13.71 -26.06
CA SER A 866 -22.73 -14.26 -24.89
C SER A 866 -24.18 -14.60 -25.24
N ALA A 867 -24.38 -15.63 -26.08
CA ALA A 867 -25.68 -15.98 -26.64
C ALA A 867 -26.64 -16.55 -25.56
N PRO A 868 -27.87 -16.04 -25.43
CA PRO A 868 -28.85 -16.52 -24.45
C PRO A 868 -29.47 -17.87 -24.83
N GLY A 869 -29.86 -18.63 -23.82
CA GLY A 869 -30.59 -19.89 -23.91
C GLY A 869 -31.09 -20.29 -22.52
N ASN A 870 -31.81 -21.41 -22.45
CA ASN A 870 -32.39 -21.93 -21.20
C ASN A 870 -31.95 -23.38 -20.97
N SER A 871 -31.92 -23.81 -19.71
CA SER A 871 -31.63 -25.18 -19.27
C SER A 871 -32.41 -25.49 -18.00
N LYS A 872 -32.60 -26.76 -17.64
CA LYS A 872 -32.96 -27.11 -16.26
C LYS A 872 -31.74 -27.07 -15.35
N VAL A 873 -31.95 -26.93 -14.04
CA VAL A 873 -30.90 -27.06 -13.01
C VAL A 873 -30.21 -28.43 -13.12
N ILE A 874 -30.98 -29.52 -13.23
CA ILE A 874 -30.41 -30.88 -13.32
C ILE A 874 -29.55 -31.09 -14.57
N ASP A 875 -29.97 -30.58 -15.72
CA ASP A 875 -29.23 -30.68 -16.99
C ASP A 875 -27.91 -29.88 -16.91
N TYR A 876 -27.97 -28.69 -16.30
CA TYR A 876 -26.79 -27.85 -16.13
C TYR A 876 -25.81 -28.41 -15.08
N ALA A 877 -26.32 -28.97 -13.97
CA ALA A 877 -25.53 -29.66 -12.97
C ALA A 877 -24.81 -30.88 -13.55
N GLN A 878 -25.49 -31.65 -14.41
CA GLN A 878 -24.87 -32.73 -15.18
C GLN A 878 -23.78 -32.20 -16.11
N TYR A 879 -24.01 -31.10 -16.84
CA TYR A 879 -23.00 -30.47 -17.70
C TYR A 879 -21.77 -29.97 -16.90
N GLN A 880 -21.97 -29.32 -15.75
CA GLN A 880 -20.88 -28.85 -14.87
C GLN A 880 -20.05 -30.05 -14.35
N ALA A 881 -20.70 -31.15 -13.94
CA ALA A 881 -20.02 -32.36 -13.50
C ALA A 881 -19.35 -33.16 -14.63
N GLN A 882 -19.93 -33.17 -15.84
CA GLN A 882 -19.37 -33.83 -17.02
C GLN A 882 -18.13 -33.09 -17.54
N THR A 883 -18.16 -31.75 -17.62
CA THR A 883 -16.99 -30.94 -18.03
C THR A 883 -15.82 -31.09 -17.06
N PHE A 884 -16.08 -31.15 -15.74
CA PHE A 884 -15.07 -31.46 -14.73
C PHE A 884 -14.43 -32.84 -14.96
N LYS A 885 -15.25 -33.89 -15.12
CA LYS A 885 -14.79 -35.26 -15.42
C LYS A 885 -14.05 -35.35 -16.76
N HIS A 886 -14.41 -34.54 -17.76
CA HIS A 886 -13.70 -34.51 -19.05
C HIS A 886 -12.30 -33.89 -18.91
N CYS A 887 -12.19 -32.77 -18.20
CA CYS A 887 -10.89 -32.12 -17.98
C CYS A 887 -9.95 -32.98 -17.14
N LEU A 888 -10.45 -33.65 -16.08
CA LEU A 888 -9.65 -34.63 -15.34
C LEU A 888 -9.13 -35.76 -16.25
N LYS A 889 -9.97 -36.32 -17.12
CA LYS A 889 -9.55 -37.34 -18.09
C LYS A 889 -8.56 -36.80 -19.13
N GLU A 890 -8.70 -35.56 -19.58
CA GLU A 890 -7.71 -34.93 -20.45
C GLU A 890 -6.36 -34.76 -19.76
N GLU A 891 -6.34 -34.43 -18.46
CA GLU A 891 -5.10 -34.30 -17.69
C GLU A 891 -4.48 -35.66 -17.36
N GLU A 892 -5.28 -36.65 -16.95
CA GLU A 892 -4.85 -38.06 -16.85
C GLU A 892 -4.28 -38.56 -18.19
N GLU A 893 -4.92 -38.26 -19.32
CA GLU A 893 -4.40 -38.62 -20.65
C GLU A 893 -3.16 -37.83 -21.05
N LYS A 894 -3.04 -36.53 -20.71
CA LYS A 894 -1.81 -35.74 -20.93
C LYS A 894 -0.66 -36.35 -20.13
N LEU A 895 -0.87 -36.63 -18.83
CA LEU A 895 0.09 -37.28 -17.94
C LEU A 895 0.50 -38.67 -18.47
N ARG A 896 -0.46 -39.51 -18.87
CA ARG A 896 -0.21 -40.84 -19.44
C ARG A 896 0.52 -40.78 -20.79
N LYS A 897 0.24 -39.77 -21.62
CA LYS A 897 0.93 -39.54 -22.90
C LYS A 897 2.34 -38.97 -22.70
N SER A 898 2.59 -38.17 -21.66
CA SER A 898 3.96 -37.79 -21.27
C SER A 898 4.76 -38.95 -20.68
N GLY A 899 4.10 -39.95 -20.07
CA GLY A 899 4.74 -41.18 -19.59
C GLY A 899 5.07 -42.22 -20.66
N ALA A 900 4.43 -42.16 -21.84
CA ALA A 900 4.61 -43.14 -22.91
C ALA A 900 5.31 -42.52 -24.14
N LYS A 901 6.62 -42.75 -24.28
CA LYS A 901 7.44 -42.17 -25.35
C LYS A 901 7.35 -42.91 -26.69
N TYR A 902 7.34 -42.12 -27.77
CA TYR A 902 7.58 -42.48 -29.18
C TYR A 902 6.59 -43.44 -29.86
N GLY A 903 6.22 -43.14 -31.11
CA GLY A 903 5.80 -44.21 -32.03
C GLY A 903 4.58 -44.01 -32.94
N GLN A 904 4.00 -42.82 -33.12
CA GLN A 904 3.06 -42.60 -34.23
C GLN A 904 2.98 -41.13 -34.67
N GLN A 905 3.04 -40.91 -35.99
CA GLN A 905 2.63 -39.66 -36.63
C GLN A 905 1.11 -39.74 -36.85
N ASP A 906 0.33 -38.83 -36.27
CA ASP A 906 -1.04 -38.57 -36.74
C ASP A 906 -1.03 -37.39 -37.71
N ASN A 907 -1.81 -37.50 -38.78
CA ASN A 907 -1.78 -36.55 -39.90
C ASN A 907 -2.60 -35.30 -39.59
N GLY A 908 -2.06 -34.14 -39.98
CA GLY A 908 -2.55 -32.83 -39.52
C GLY A 908 -4.04 -32.59 -39.75
N LYS A 909 -4.77 -32.36 -38.65
CA LYS A 909 -6.13 -31.81 -38.67
C LYS A 909 -6.14 -30.41 -38.05
N LYS A 910 -6.55 -29.46 -38.88
CA LYS A 910 -6.96 -28.05 -38.67
C LYS A 910 -6.89 -27.50 -37.23
N ALA A 911 -6.37 -26.27 -37.12
CA ALA A 911 -6.40 -25.47 -35.89
C ALA A 911 -7.79 -25.51 -35.22
N SER A 912 -7.81 -25.89 -33.93
CA SER A 912 -9.06 -26.00 -33.17
C SER A 912 -9.65 -24.62 -32.93
N GLN A 913 -10.97 -24.51 -33.13
CA GLN A 913 -11.74 -23.37 -32.63
C GLN A 913 -11.70 -23.37 -31.10
N ASN A 914 -11.83 -22.18 -30.48
CA ASN A 914 -12.00 -22.07 -29.03
C ASN A 914 -13.25 -22.86 -28.60
N PRO A 915 -13.18 -23.73 -27.59
CA PRO A 915 -14.30 -24.58 -27.24
C PRO A 915 -15.45 -23.75 -26.67
N GLN A 916 -16.67 -24.07 -27.11
CA GLN A 916 -17.88 -23.46 -26.57
C GLN A 916 -18.16 -23.99 -25.16
N ILE A 917 -18.57 -23.09 -24.28
CA ILE A 917 -18.93 -23.35 -22.90
C ILE A 917 -20.30 -22.74 -22.61
N LYS A 918 -21.00 -23.33 -21.63
CA LYS A 918 -22.24 -22.80 -21.06
C LYS A 918 -21.96 -22.22 -19.67
N PHE A 919 -22.66 -21.14 -19.33
CA PHE A 919 -22.63 -20.44 -18.06
C PHE A 919 -24.06 -20.27 -17.54
N GLY A 920 -24.42 -20.92 -16.43
CA GLY A 920 -25.70 -20.76 -15.75
C GLY A 920 -25.69 -19.48 -14.90
N THR A 921 -26.60 -18.57 -15.19
CA THR A 921 -26.60 -17.21 -14.64
C THR A 921 -27.99 -16.84 -14.10
N ASN A 922 -28.05 -15.80 -13.27
CA ASN A 922 -29.29 -15.15 -12.86
C ASN A 922 -30.32 -16.09 -12.17
N ILE A 923 -29.84 -17.17 -11.53
CA ILE A 923 -30.68 -18.17 -10.86
C ILE A 923 -31.25 -17.51 -9.61
N ASP A 924 -32.57 -17.32 -9.54
CA ASP A 924 -33.20 -16.58 -8.46
C ASP A 924 -33.39 -17.44 -7.20
N LEU A 925 -32.93 -16.91 -6.06
CA LEU A 925 -33.09 -17.48 -4.72
C LEU A 925 -34.00 -16.61 -3.82
N SER A 926 -34.87 -15.79 -4.40
CA SER A 926 -35.83 -14.93 -3.68
C SER A 926 -36.72 -15.71 -2.69
N GLU A 927 -37.41 -16.75 -3.16
CA GLU A 927 -38.56 -17.34 -2.48
C GLU A 927 -38.25 -17.91 -1.08
N PRO A 928 -38.71 -17.26 0.02
CA PRO A 928 -38.39 -17.71 1.39
C PRO A 928 -38.97 -19.08 1.75
N LYS A 929 -39.96 -19.55 0.98
CA LYS A 929 -40.58 -20.88 1.12
C LYS A 929 -39.78 -21.99 0.42
N LYS A 930 -39.10 -21.68 -0.70
CA LYS A 930 -38.20 -22.62 -1.40
C LYS A 930 -36.84 -22.73 -0.70
N TYR A 931 -36.30 -21.59 -0.26
CA TYR A 931 -34.90 -21.48 0.20
C TYR A 931 -34.72 -21.08 1.69
N PRO A 932 -35.53 -21.61 2.65
CA PRO A 932 -35.52 -21.14 4.04
C PRO A 932 -34.21 -21.42 4.78
N ARG A 933 -33.41 -22.40 4.33
CA ARG A 933 -32.08 -22.68 4.91
C ARG A 933 -31.05 -21.67 4.41
N GLN A 934 -30.98 -21.47 3.10
CA GLN A 934 -30.08 -20.55 2.43
C GLN A 934 -30.29 -19.10 2.90
N ILE A 935 -31.54 -18.62 2.91
CA ILE A 935 -31.87 -17.26 3.34
C ILE A 935 -31.56 -17.05 4.83
N LYS A 936 -31.85 -18.04 5.69
CA LYS A 936 -31.45 -18.01 7.12
C LYS A 936 -29.94 -17.97 7.29
N GLU A 937 -29.19 -18.62 6.41
CA GLU A 937 -27.73 -18.66 6.46
C GLU A 937 -27.11 -17.29 6.12
N LEU A 938 -27.68 -16.56 5.18
CA LEU A 938 -27.23 -15.20 4.83
C LEU A 938 -27.49 -14.17 5.93
N GLN A 939 -28.43 -14.41 6.84
CA GLN A 939 -28.62 -13.58 8.04
C GLN A 939 -27.43 -13.64 9.02
N LYS A 940 -26.46 -14.56 8.83
CA LYS A 940 -25.20 -14.56 9.58
C LYS A 940 -24.27 -13.40 9.20
N LEU A 941 -24.42 -12.81 8.01
CA LEU A 941 -23.56 -11.74 7.50
C LEU A 941 -23.65 -10.46 8.35
N PRO A 942 -22.70 -9.52 8.23
CA PRO A 942 -22.80 -8.19 8.83
C PRO A 942 -23.98 -7.41 8.24
N ALA A 943 -24.62 -6.54 9.02
CA ALA A 943 -25.87 -5.89 8.61
C ALA A 943 -25.77 -5.15 7.26
N PHE A 944 -24.63 -4.49 6.99
CA PHE A 944 -24.37 -3.76 5.74
C PHE A 944 -24.14 -4.64 4.50
N CYS A 945 -24.00 -5.96 4.67
CA CYS A 945 -23.90 -6.93 3.57
C CYS A 945 -25.16 -7.79 3.41
N ARG A 946 -26.17 -7.69 4.30
CA ARG A 946 -27.35 -8.56 4.23
C ARG A 946 -28.32 -8.12 3.11
N PRO A 947 -28.86 -9.05 2.31
CA PRO A 947 -30.06 -8.77 1.55
C PRO A 947 -31.23 -8.57 2.53
N GLY A 948 -32.06 -7.54 2.34
CA GLY A 948 -33.17 -7.22 3.25
C GLY A 948 -32.76 -6.51 4.54
N GLY A 949 -31.56 -5.91 4.61
CA GLY A 949 -31.07 -5.22 5.81
C GLY A 949 -31.75 -3.87 6.05
N ALA A 950 -32.08 -3.55 7.32
CA ALA A 950 -32.73 -2.26 7.67
C ALA A 950 -31.84 -1.01 7.42
N SER A 951 -30.53 -1.20 7.19
CA SER A 951 -29.58 -0.16 6.81
C SER A 951 -29.33 -0.07 5.29
N ASP A 952 -29.95 -0.95 4.51
CA ASP A 952 -29.92 -0.95 3.04
C ASP A 952 -31.13 -0.20 2.47
N MET A 953 -30.89 0.77 1.59
CA MET A 953 -31.93 1.55 0.95
C MET A 953 -32.89 0.72 0.07
N LEU A 954 -32.40 -0.34 -0.58
CA LEU A 954 -33.23 -1.16 -1.48
C LEU A 954 -34.33 -1.93 -0.73
N SER A 955 -34.12 -2.20 0.56
CA SER A 955 -35.09 -2.80 1.47
C SER A 955 -36.28 -1.88 1.79
N HIS A 956 -36.15 -0.56 1.60
CA HIS A 956 -37.24 0.40 1.85
C HIS A 956 -38.19 0.61 0.67
N LEU A 957 -37.93 0.02 -0.50
CA LEU A 957 -38.81 0.12 -1.68
C LEU A 957 -40.19 -0.52 -1.46
N GLY A 958 -40.28 -1.51 -0.57
CA GLY A 958 -41.50 -2.26 -0.27
C GLY A 958 -41.90 -3.29 -1.34
N PHE A 959 -40.99 -3.63 -2.27
CA PHE A 959 -41.16 -4.68 -3.26
C PHE A 959 -39.80 -5.30 -3.66
N GLU A 960 -39.84 -6.49 -4.24
CA GLU A 960 -38.66 -7.24 -4.67
C GLU A 960 -38.19 -6.80 -6.06
N ILE A 961 -36.89 -6.57 -6.21
CA ILE A 961 -36.17 -6.39 -7.47
C ILE A 961 -35.19 -7.56 -7.60
N MET A 962 -35.51 -8.46 -8.53
CA MET A 962 -34.76 -9.67 -8.86
C MET A 962 -33.25 -9.41 -8.98
N GLY A 963 -32.45 -10.01 -8.11
CA GLY A 963 -30.99 -9.87 -8.10
C GLY A 963 -30.43 -8.59 -7.47
N MET A 964 -31.28 -7.60 -7.19
CA MET A 964 -30.86 -6.40 -6.45
C MET A 964 -31.08 -6.59 -4.95
N ASN A 965 -32.35 -6.62 -4.49
CA ASN A 965 -32.66 -6.93 -3.07
C ASN A 965 -33.05 -8.41 -2.85
N THR A 966 -33.14 -9.20 -3.93
CA THR A 966 -33.16 -10.68 -3.86
C THR A 966 -31.80 -11.25 -4.27
N VAL A 967 -31.53 -12.48 -3.82
CA VAL A 967 -30.25 -13.16 -4.07
C VAL A 967 -30.27 -13.86 -5.41
N GLN A 968 -29.30 -13.58 -6.27
CA GLN A 968 -29.03 -14.36 -7.48
C GLN A 968 -27.86 -15.31 -7.28
N MET A 969 -27.90 -16.44 -8.00
CA MET A 969 -26.88 -17.46 -8.02
C MET A 969 -26.38 -17.75 -9.43
N TYR A 970 -25.10 -18.10 -9.51
CA TYR A 970 -24.33 -18.28 -10.73
C TYR A 970 -23.60 -19.62 -10.65
N MET A 971 -23.73 -20.48 -11.65
CA MET A 971 -23.10 -21.80 -11.70
C MET A 971 -22.08 -21.83 -12.84
N LYS A 972 -20.79 -21.88 -12.52
CA LYS A 972 -19.71 -21.58 -13.47
C LYS A 972 -18.86 -22.81 -13.82
N VAL A 973 -18.20 -22.70 -14.97
CA VAL A 973 -17.15 -23.61 -15.48
C VAL A 973 -15.93 -22.76 -15.90
N PRO A 974 -14.72 -23.33 -16.02
CA PRO A 974 -13.53 -22.58 -16.43
C PRO A 974 -13.73 -21.80 -17.74
N GLY A 975 -13.56 -20.49 -17.68
CA GLY A 975 -13.79 -19.57 -18.79
C GLY A 975 -15.17 -18.89 -18.82
N ALA A 976 -16.10 -19.25 -17.94
CA ALA A 976 -17.42 -18.60 -17.86
C ALA A 976 -17.26 -17.13 -17.41
N ARG A 977 -17.88 -16.20 -18.14
CA ARG A 977 -17.69 -14.75 -18.00
C ARG A 977 -18.98 -13.99 -17.71
N THR A 978 -18.90 -13.06 -16.76
CA THR A 978 -19.81 -11.91 -16.68
C THR A 978 -19.14 -10.73 -17.40
N PRO A 979 -19.74 -10.15 -18.46
CA PRO A 979 -19.14 -9.05 -19.22
C PRO A 979 -18.97 -7.77 -18.38
N ALA A 980 -18.25 -6.81 -18.94
CA ALA A 980 -18.05 -5.51 -18.29
C ALA A 980 -19.35 -4.71 -18.24
N HIS A 981 -19.65 -4.21 -17.05
CA HIS A 981 -20.87 -3.45 -16.76
C HIS A 981 -20.67 -2.56 -15.53
N VAL A 982 -21.63 -1.69 -15.27
CA VAL A 982 -21.90 -1.10 -13.96
C VAL A 982 -23.15 -1.72 -13.37
N GLU A 983 -23.23 -1.75 -12.05
CA GLU A 983 -24.42 -2.21 -11.33
C GLU A 983 -25.66 -1.36 -11.65
N ASN A 984 -26.85 -1.95 -11.53
CA ASN A 984 -28.10 -1.27 -11.86
C ASN A 984 -28.30 -0.04 -10.96
N ASN A 985 -28.57 1.12 -11.60
CA ASN A 985 -28.58 2.43 -10.93
C ASN A 985 -27.32 2.70 -10.06
N CYS A 986 -26.19 2.09 -10.41
CA CYS A 986 -24.89 2.22 -9.73
C CYS A 986 -24.90 1.94 -8.21
N PHE A 987 -25.75 1.01 -7.77
CA PHE A 987 -25.73 0.49 -6.39
C PHE A 987 -24.46 -0.32 -6.09
N ALA A 988 -24.06 -0.41 -4.83
CA ALA A 988 -23.01 -1.34 -4.40
C ALA A 988 -23.47 -2.80 -4.54
N SER A 989 -22.51 -3.74 -4.55
CA SER A 989 -22.78 -5.16 -4.80
C SER A 989 -21.90 -6.06 -3.96
N VAL A 990 -22.49 -7.16 -3.47
CA VAL A 990 -21.85 -8.16 -2.61
C VAL A 990 -21.84 -9.49 -3.36
N ASN A 991 -20.67 -10.11 -3.49
CA ASN A 991 -20.52 -11.40 -4.16
C ASN A 991 -19.74 -12.39 -3.27
N VAL A 992 -20.30 -13.59 -3.05
CA VAL A 992 -19.64 -14.68 -2.32
C VAL A 992 -19.33 -15.81 -3.27
N ASN A 993 -18.07 -16.25 -3.34
CA ASN A 993 -17.68 -17.47 -4.06
C ASN A 993 -17.89 -18.69 -3.15
N ILE A 994 -18.72 -19.62 -3.61
CA ILE A 994 -19.02 -20.89 -2.93
C ILE A 994 -17.90 -21.92 -3.12
N GLY A 995 -17.07 -21.74 -4.15
CA GLY A 995 -16.03 -22.70 -4.55
C GLY A 995 -16.58 -23.91 -5.30
N PRO A 996 -15.77 -24.97 -5.48
CA PRO A 996 -14.39 -25.09 -5.02
C PRO A 996 -13.37 -24.27 -5.83
N GLY A 997 -13.68 -23.89 -7.07
CA GLY A 997 -12.80 -23.08 -7.93
C GLY A 997 -12.80 -21.58 -7.59
N ASP A 998 -11.80 -20.88 -8.13
CA ASP A 998 -11.65 -19.43 -7.95
C ASP A 998 -12.31 -18.63 -9.10
N CYS A 999 -12.54 -17.33 -8.85
CA CYS A 999 -12.91 -16.34 -9.86
C CYS A 999 -11.80 -15.27 -9.98
N GLU A 1000 -11.44 -14.93 -11.21
CA GLU A 1000 -10.63 -13.74 -11.53
C GLU A 1000 -11.55 -12.54 -11.73
N TRP A 1001 -11.24 -11.43 -11.05
CA TRP A 1001 -11.99 -10.19 -11.06
C TRP A 1001 -11.14 -9.06 -11.65
N PHE A 1002 -11.81 -8.19 -12.42
CA PHE A 1002 -11.28 -6.95 -12.95
C PHE A 1002 -12.22 -5.80 -12.60
N ALA A 1003 -11.69 -4.66 -12.18
CA ALA A 1003 -12.50 -3.49 -11.81
C ALA A 1003 -11.80 -2.15 -12.11
N VAL A 1004 -12.59 -1.10 -12.31
CA VAL A 1004 -12.15 0.28 -12.56
C VAL A 1004 -13.00 1.26 -11.73
N PRO A 1005 -12.39 2.30 -11.10
CA PRO A 1005 -13.13 3.30 -10.33
C PRO A 1005 -14.19 4.07 -11.14
N TYR A 1006 -15.23 4.51 -10.44
CA TYR A 1006 -16.37 5.25 -10.99
C TYR A 1006 -15.94 6.46 -11.84
N GLU A 1007 -14.90 7.19 -11.43
CA GLU A 1007 -14.46 8.42 -12.09
C GLU A 1007 -14.01 8.22 -13.55
N TYR A 1008 -13.71 6.98 -13.96
CA TYR A 1008 -13.29 6.64 -15.32
C TYR A 1008 -14.41 6.00 -16.18
N TRP A 1009 -15.63 5.78 -15.67
CA TRP A 1009 -16.69 5.14 -16.47
C TRP A 1009 -17.08 5.98 -17.69
N SER A 1010 -16.93 7.30 -17.60
CA SER A 1010 -17.07 8.26 -18.70
C SER A 1010 -16.12 8.00 -19.87
N GLU A 1011 -14.85 7.73 -19.59
CA GLU A 1011 -13.80 7.46 -20.57
C GLU A 1011 -13.95 6.06 -21.16
N ILE A 1012 -14.35 5.06 -20.35
CA ILE A 1012 -14.69 3.73 -20.87
C ILE A 1012 -15.91 3.81 -21.79
N ASN A 1013 -16.96 4.54 -21.41
CA ASN A 1013 -18.11 4.81 -22.27
C ASN A 1013 -17.68 5.52 -23.58
N ARG A 1014 -16.74 6.47 -23.52
CA ARG A 1014 -16.14 7.10 -24.72
C ARG A 1014 -15.48 6.05 -25.63
N MET A 1015 -14.67 5.16 -25.08
CA MET A 1015 -14.00 4.07 -25.82
C MET A 1015 -14.99 3.04 -26.40
N CYS A 1016 -16.09 2.73 -25.71
CA CYS A 1016 -17.17 1.89 -26.25
C CYS A 1016 -17.87 2.55 -27.44
N ASN A 1017 -18.20 3.85 -27.34
CA ASN A 1017 -18.83 4.61 -28.42
C ASN A 1017 -17.94 4.71 -29.67
N GLU A 1018 -16.61 4.90 -29.52
CA GLU A 1018 -15.65 4.80 -30.65
C GLU A 1018 -15.76 3.47 -31.40
N ARG A 1019 -16.01 2.37 -30.67
CA ARG A 1019 -16.12 1.00 -31.16
C ARG A 1019 -17.55 0.64 -31.60
N LYS A 1020 -18.50 1.57 -31.50
CA LYS A 1020 -19.95 1.39 -31.74
C LYS A 1020 -20.61 0.36 -30.81
N ILE A 1021 -20.14 0.28 -29.57
CA ILE A 1021 -20.68 -0.56 -28.50
C ILE A 1021 -21.48 0.33 -27.55
N ASP A 1022 -22.72 -0.01 -27.25
CA ASP A 1022 -23.52 0.63 -26.20
C ASP A 1022 -23.04 0.15 -24.82
N PHE A 1023 -22.45 1.08 -24.05
CA PHE A 1023 -21.88 0.82 -22.71
C PHE A 1023 -22.88 0.19 -21.73
N LEU A 1024 -24.19 0.46 -21.85
CA LEU A 1024 -25.23 -0.04 -20.95
C LEU A 1024 -25.97 -1.28 -21.48
N ARG A 1025 -26.01 -1.48 -22.81
CA ARG A 1025 -26.86 -2.53 -23.43
C ARG A 1025 -26.10 -3.70 -24.03
N ASP A 1026 -24.91 -3.47 -24.59
CA ASP A 1026 -24.16 -4.51 -25.29
C ASP A 1026 -23.32 -5.36 -24.35
N SER A 1027 -22.96 -6.57 -24.78
CA SER A 1027 -21.99 -7.41 -24.07
C SER A 1027 -20.57 -7.10 -24.54
N TRP A 1028 -19.73 -6.56 -23.65
CA TRP A 1028 -18.34 -6.22 -23.96
C TRP A 1028 -17.33 -6.74 -22.92
N TRP A 1029 -16.09 -6.95 -23.37
CA TRP A 1029 -14.95 -7.39 -22.57
C TRP A 1029 -13.72 -6.57 -23.00
N PRO A 1030 -13.30 -5.56 -22.22
CA PRO A 1030 -12.30 -4.60 -22.66
C PRO A 1030 -10.89 -5.21 -22.71
N ASP A 1031 -10.07 -4.77 -23.67
CA ASP A 1031 -8.64 -5.08 -23.62
C ASP A 1031 -7.98 -4.25 -22.51
N VAL A 1032 -7.55 -4.93 -21.46
CA VAL A 1032 -6.90 -4.35 -20.28
C VAL A 1032 -5.67 -3.51 -20.67
N LYS A 1033 -4.95 -3.87 -21.74
CA LYS A 1033 -3.79 -3.12 -22.23
C LYS A 1033 -4.18 -1.83 -22.94
N GLU A 1034 -5.38 -1.73 -23.51
CA GLU A 1034 -5.89 -0.47 -24.05
C GLU A 1034 -6.30 0.49 -22.92
N LEU A 1035 -7.00 -0.03 -21.89
CA LEU A 1035 -7.36 0.76 -20.70
C LEU A 1035 -6.12 1.35 -20.01
N LEU A 1036 -5.13 0.49 -19.73
CA LEU A 1036 -3.90 0.90 -19.05
C LEU A 1036 -3.09 1.93 -19.87
N LYS A 1037 -3.08 1.82 -21.20
CA LYS A 1037 -2.45 2.81 -22.10
C LYS A 1037 -3.20 4.14 -22.16
N ALA A 1038 -4.52 4.13 -21.99
CA ALA A 1038 -5.33 5.35 -21.85
C ALA A 1038 -5.17 6.02 -20.47
N GLY A 1039 -4.36 5.45 -19.58
CA GLY A 1039 -4.15 5.96 -18.22
C GLY A 1039 -5.20 5.50 -17.21
N ILE A 1040 -6.13 4.62 -17.62
CA ILE A 1040 -7.21 4.11 -16.77
C ILE A 1040 -6.66 3.04 -15.81
N PRO A 1041 -6.78 3.23 -14.49
CA PRO A 1041 -6.33 2.25 -13.50
C PRO A 1041 -7.23 1.02 -13.49
N VAL A 1042 -6.64 -0.18 -13.48
CA VAL A 1042 -7.38 -1.45 -13.42
C VAL A 1042 -6.94 -2.24 -12.19
N TYR A 1043 -7.89 -2.65 -11.36
CA TYR A 1043 -7.70 -3.65 -10.31
C TYR A 1043 -7.84 -5.04 -10.92
N ARG A 1044 -6.93 -5.97 -10.59
CA ARG A 1044 -6.97 -7.38 -11.04
C ARG A 1044 -6.64 -8.30 -9.86
N PHE A 1045 -7.53 -9.22 -9.51
CA PHE A 1045 -7.35 -10.09 -8.34
C PHE A 1045 -8.13 -11.41 -8.41
N MET A 1046 -7.78 -12.34 -7.52
CA MET A 1046 -8.46 -13.63 -7.37
C MET A 1046 -9.36 -13.66 -6.13
N GLN A 1047 -10.63 -14.03 -6.33
CA GLN A 1047 -11.61 -14.37 -5.30
C GLN A 1047 -11.64 -15.89 -5.11
N LYS A 1048 -11.17 -16.36 -3.95
CA LYS A 1048 -11.13 -17.78 -3.59
C LYS A 1048 -12.47 -18.29 -3.08
N ALA A 1049 -12.62 -19.61 -2.96
CA ALA A 1049 -13.74 -20.20 -2.23
C ALA A 1049 -13.84 -19.61 -0.80
N GLY A 1050 -15.01 -19.06 -0.44
CA GLY A 1050 -15.26 -18.38 0.83
C GLY A 1050 -14.90 -16.89 0.89
N ASP A 1051 -14.18 -16.33 -0.10
CA ASP A 1051 -13.91 -14.90 -0.19
C ASP A 1051 -15.19 -14.12 -0.58
N VAL A 1052 -15.42 -12.98 0.09
CA VAL A 1052 -16.53 -12.06 -0.18
C VAL A 1052 -16.00 -10.81 -0.88
N VAL A 1053 -16.41 -10.56 -2.12
CA VAL A 1053 -16.08 -9.34 -2.84
C VAL A 1053 -17.14 -8.28 -2.59
N TRP A 1054 -16.67 -7.07 -2.26
CA TRP A 1054 -17.47 -5.86 -2.20
C TRP A 1054 -17.13 -4.98 -3.41
N VAL A 1055 -18.14 -4.65 -4.21
CA VAL A 1055 -18.06 -3.72 -5.34
C VAL A 1055 -18.71 -2.40 -4.93
N ALA A 1056 -17.98 -1.31 -5.06
CA ALA A 1056 -18.43 0.01 -4.60
C ALA A 1056 -19.39 0.69 -5.61
N PRO A 1057 -20.13 1.74 -5.19
CA PRO A 1057 -21.10 2.44 -6.03
C PRO A 1057 -20.53 2.88 -7.38
N GLY A 1058 -21.15 2.42 -8.47
CA GLY A 1058 -20.77 2.79 -9.84
C GLY A 1058 -19.41 2.26 -10.34
N CYS A 1059 -18.81 1.30 -9.64
CA CYS A 1059 -17.60 0.61 -10.09
C CYS A 1059 -17.85 -0.21 -11.37
N VAL A 1060 -17.04 0.02 -12.41
CA VAL A 1060 -17.09 -0.73 -13.67
C VAL A 1060 -16.31 -2.02 -13.48
N HIS A 1061 -16.92 -3.19 -13.69
CA HIS A 1061 -16.24 -4.46 -13.39
C HIS A 1061 -16.66 -5.63 -14.31
N TRP A 1062 -15.77 -6.62 -14.43
CA TRP A 1062 -15.98 -7.87 -15.18
C TRP A 1062 -15.29 -9.06 -14.49
N VAL A 1063 -15.81 -10.27 -14.71
CA VAL A 1063 -15.44 -11.46 -13.92
C VAL A 1063 -15.34 -12.71 -14.81
N GLN A 1064 -14.30 -13.52 -14.59
CA GLN A 1064 -14.15 -14.85 -15.21
C GLN A 1064 -13.95 -15.93 -14.14
N ALA A 1065 -14.64 -17.07 -14.25
CA ALA A 1065 -14.29 -18.25 -13.48
C ALA A 1065 -13.00 -18.91 -14.03
N THR A 1066 -12.04 -19.18 -13.15
CA THR A 1066 -10.85 -19.97 -13.51
C THR A 1066 -11.06 -21.46 -13.25
N GLY A 1067 -11.84 -21.81 -12.22
CA GLY A 1067 -12.24 -23.18 -11.90
C GLY A 1067 -13.73 -23.47 -12.15
N TRP A 1068 -14.19 -24.61 -11.64
CA TRP A 1068 -15.62 -24.89 -11.45
C TRP A 1068 -16.03 -24.35 -10.09
N CYS A 1069 -16.91 -23.38 -10.06
CA CYS A 1069 -17.41 -22.77 -8.84
C CYS A 1069 -18.87 -22.34 -8.99
N ASN A 1070 -19.52 -22.08 -7.87
CA ASN A 1070 -20.73 -21.27 -7.86
C ASN A 1070 -20.45 -19.94 -7.16
N ASN A 1071 -21.18 -18.88 -7.53
CA ASN A 1071 -21.21 -17.63 -6.78
C ASN A 1071 -22.65 -17.29 -6.42
N ILE A 1072 -22.85 -16.56 -5.32
CA ILE A 1072 -24.10 -15.85 -5.02
C ILE A 1072 -23.82 -14.34 -4.95
N ALA A 1073 -24.77 -13.53 -5.40
CA ALA A 1073 -24.64 -12.08 -5.36
C ALA A 1073 -25.99 -11.36 -5.20
N TRP A 1074 -25.93 -10.14 -4.71
CA TRP A 1074 -27.05 -9.18 -4.59
C TRP A 1074 -26.49 -7.76 -4.45
N ASN A 1075 -27.31 -6.75 -4.74
CA ASN A 1075 -26.97 -5.36 -4.48
C ASN A 1075 -27.28 -4.95 -3.03
N VAL A 1076 -26.59 -3.92 -2.58
CA VAL A 1076 -26.95 -3.18 -1.35
C VAL A 1076 -26.82 -1.68 -1.61
N GLY A 1077 -27.68 -0.89 -0.98
CA GLY A 1077 -27.62 0.57 -1.01
C GLY A 1077 -27.24 1.14 0.35
N PRO A 1078 -25.94 1.34 0.65
CA PRO A 1078 -25.50 2.06 1.83
C PRO A 1078 -26.14 3.44 1.93
N LEU A 1079 -26.72 3.78 3.09
CA LEU A 1079 -27.32 5.09 3.37
C LEU A 1079 -26.25 6.20 3.53
N THR A 1080 -25.58 6.51 2.43
CA THR A 1080 -24.49 7.48 2.32
C THR A 1080 -24.80 8.49 1.22
N ALA A 1081 -24.30 9.72 1.35
CA ALA A 1081 -24.45 10.74 0.31
C ALA A 1081 -23.87 10.26 -1.03
N PHE A 1082 -22.66 9.68 -1.01
CA PHE A 1082 -21.99 9.17 -2.21
C PHE A 1082 -22.81 8.13 -2.98
N GLN A 1083 -23.42 7.14 -2.30
CA GLN A 1083 -24.30 6.18 -2.97
C GLN A 1083 -25.54 6.87 -3.57
N LEU A 1084 -26.16 7.80 -2.85
CA LEU A 1084 -27.33 8.55 -3.32
C LEU A 1084 -26.99 9.39 -4.56
N ASP A 1085 -25.91 10.17 -4.51
CA ASP A 1085 -25.47 11.05 -5.61
C ASP A 1085 -25.14 10.24 -6.87
N VAL A 1086 -24.34 9.18 -6.74
CA VAL A 1086 -23.96 8.28 -7.85
C VAL A 1086 -25.18 7.61 -8.47
N SER A 1087 -26.15 7.16 -7.64
CA SER A 1087 -27.39 6.55 -8.14
C SER A 1087 -28.35 7.54 -8.77
N LEU A 1088 -28.43 8.79 -8.29
CA LEU A 1088 -29.23 9.86 -8.90
C LEU A 1088 -28.65 10.29 -10.24
N VAL A 1089 -27.32 10.42 -10.37
CA VAL A 1089 -26.64 10.68 -11.65
C VAL A 1089 -26.89 9.54 -12.64
N SER A 1090 -26.76 8.29 -12.20
CA SER A 1090 -27.06 7.11 -13.02
C SER A 1090 -28.52 7.09 -13.50
N TYR A 1091 -29.47 7.36 -12.61
CA TYR A 1091 -30.90 7.43 -12.92
C TYR A 1091 -31.27 8.56 -13.89
N GLU A 1092 -30.70 9.76 -13.74
CA GLU A 1092 -30.91 10.87 -14.69
C GLU A 1092 -30.20 10.64 -16.04
N TRP A 1093 -29.04 9.97 -16.04
CA TRP A 1093 -28.38 9.53 -17.28
C TRP A 1093 -29.22 8.48 -18.02
N ASN A 1094 -29.79 7.51 -17.31
CA ASN A 1094 -30.67 6.50 -17.89
C ASN A 1094 -31.92 7.10 -18.56
N LYS A 1095 -32.50 8.17 -17.97
CA LYS A 1095 -33.57 8.94 -18.62
C LYS A 1095 -33.13 9.57 -19.96
N LEU A 1096 -31.88 10.06 -20.02
CA LEU A 1096 -31.31 10.69 -21.21
C LEU A 1096 -31.03 9.67 -22.32
N THR A 1097 -30.49 8.51 -21.97
CA THR A 1097 -30.13 7.42 -22.91
C THR A 1097 -31.28 6.48 -23.24
N GLN A 1098 -32.49 6.75 -22.72
CA GLN A 1098 -33.67 5.88 -22.83
C GLN A 1098 -33.41 4.44 -22.32
N TYR A 1099 -32.65 4.33 -21.23
CA TYR A 1099 -32.39 3.06 -20.53
C TYR A 1099 -33.31 2.94 -19.31
N ASN A 1100 -33.87 1.75 -19.07
CA ASN A 1100 -34.78 1.52 -17.95
C ASN A 1100 -34.02 1.53 -16.61
N SER A 1101 -34.43 2.37 -15.65
CA SER A 1101 -33.91 2.31 -14.29
C SER A 1101 -34.73 1.31 -13.47
N LEU A 1102 -34.09 0.22 -13.02
CA LEU A 1102 -34.75 -0.77 -12.17
C LEU A 1102 -35.09 -0.21 -10.79
N VAL A 1103 -34.28 0.71 -10.27
CA VAL A 1103 -34.54 1.39 -9.00
C VAL A 1103 -35.29 2.71 -9.25
N PRO A 1104 -36.55 2.84 -8.80
CA PRO A 1104 -37.31 4.09 -8.89
C PRO A 1104 -36.80 5.08 -7.85
N MET A 1105 -35.79 5.88 -8.22
CA MET A 1105 -35.08 6.78 -7.29
C MET A 1105 -35.99 7.86 -6.69
N GLN A 1106 -37.04 8.30 -7.40
CA GLN A 1106 -37.98 9.29 -6.87
C GLN A 1106 -38.82 8.68 -5.74
N LEU A 1107 -39.45 7.51 -5.98
CA LEU A 1107 -40.14 6.73 -4.95
C LEU A 1107 -39.22 6.40 -3.77
N LEU A 1108 -37.98 5.95 -4.03
CA LEU A 1108 -37.03 5.54 -3.00
C LEU A 1108 -36.80 6.67 -1.99
N CYS A 1109 -36.52 7.89 -2.46
CA CYS A 1109 -36.32 9.04 -1.58
C CYS A 1109 -37.55 9.33 -0.68
N TRP A 1110 -38.77 9.15 -1.19
CA TRP A 1110 -39.99 9.29 -0.38
C TRP A 1110 -40.16 8.17 0.66
N GLN A 1111 -39.78 6.93 0.35
CA GLN A 1111 -39.84 5.84 1.33
C GLN A 1111 -38.77 5.99 2.42
N LEU A 1112 -37.54 6.37 2.04
CA LEU A 1112 -36.47 6.66 3.01
C LEU A 1112 -36.89 7.79 3.97
N ALA A 1113 -37.46 8.87 3.44
CA ALA A 1113 -37.96 10.00 4.23
C ALA A 1113 -39.15 9.66 5.15
N LYS A 1114 -39.94 8.65 4.79
CA LYS A 1114 -41.05 8.14 5.60
C LYS A 1114 -40.59 7.19 6.71
N ASN A 1115 -39.59 6.36 6.42
CA ASN A 1115 -39.25 5.18 7.20
C ASN A 1115 -38.02 5.36 8.12
N ILE A 1116 -37.11 6.29 7.81
CA ILE A 1116 -35.80 6.44 8.48
C ILE A 1116 -35.67 7.84 9.09
N GLN A 1117 -35.07 7.93 10.28
CA GLN A 1117 -34.61 9.20 10.86
C GLN A 1117 -33.15 9.45 10.50
N PHE A 1118 -32.80 10.69 10.12
CA PHE A 1118 -31.48 11.01 9.57
C PHE A 1118 -30.64 11.86 10.53
N THR A 1119 -29.45 11.36 10.85
CA THR A 1119 -28.38 12.08 11.56
C THR A 1119 -27.28 12.60 10.63
N ASN A 1120 -27.13 12.02 9.42
CA ASN A 1120 -26.14 12.42 8.44
C ASN A 1120 -26.67 13.59 7.57
N GLN A 1121 -26.14 14.79 7.81
CA GLN A 1121 -26.52 16.03 7.12
C GLN A 1121 -26.37 15.96 5.60
N ALA A 1122 -25.34 15.28 5.07
CA ALA A 1122 -25.11 15.21 3.63
C ALA A 1122 -26.18 14.34 2.95
N ALA A 1123 -26.42 13.13 3.47
CA ALA A 1123 -27.46 12.24 2.95
C ALA A 1123 -28.87 12.84 3.11
N TRP A 1124 -29.15 13.51 4.25
CA TRP A 1124 -30.39 14.26 4.46
C TRP A 1124 -30.57 15.36 3.40
N SER A 1125 -29.52 16.16 3.14
CA SER A 1125 -29.59 17.29 2.19
C SER A 1125 -29.91 16.84 0.76
N VAL A 1126 -29.30 15.74 0.30
CA VAL A 1126 -29.55 15.14 -1.02
C VAL A 1126 -31.02 14.71 -1.14
N ILE A 1127 -31.51 13.93 -0.18
CA ILE A 1127 -32.91 13.46 -0.15
C ILE A 1127 -33.88 14.65 -0.04
N ARG A 1128 -33.64 15.59 0.89
CA ARG A 1128 -34.47 16.81 1.08
C ARG A 1128 -34.62 17.58 -0.23
N GLY A 1129 -33.52 17.74 -0.98
CA GLY A 1129 -33.55 18.39 -2.28
C GLY A 1129 -34.34 17.61 -3.35
N VAL A 1130 -34.24 16.27 -3.37
CA VAL A 1130 -35.08 15.43 -4.24
C VAL A 1130 -36.57 15.57 -3.88
N LEU A 1131 -36.92 15.59 -2.60
CA LEU A 1131 -38.29 15.78 -2.13
C LEU A 1131 -38.86 17.15 -2.56
N ILE A 1132 -38.10 18.25 -2.42
CA ILE A 1132 -38.51 19.60 -2.85
C ILE A 1132 -38.85 19.60 -4.35
N ARG A 1133 -37.93 19.08 -5.19
CA ARG A 1133 -38.11 18.98 -6.65
C ARG A 1133 -39.33 18.12 -7.00
N SER A 1134 -39.47 16.96 -6.36
CA SER A 1134 -40.61 16.05 -6.54
C SER A 1134 -41.95 16.68 -6.17
N LEU A 1135 -42.05 17.30 -4.98
CA LEU A 1135 -43.30 17.85 -4.46
C LEU A 1135 -43.78 19.02 -5.32
N ALA A 1136 -42.86 19.92 -5.68
CA ALA A 1136 -43.12 21.03 -6.60
C ALA A 1136 -43.64 20.52 -7.96
N TYR A 1137 -42.94 19.56 -8.58
CA TYR A 1137 -43.32 19.06 -9.90
C TYR A 1137 -44.65 18.29 -9.90
N CYS A 1138 -44.92 17.46 -8.89
CA CYS A 1138 -46.24 16.84 -8.71
C CYS A 1138 -47.36 17.89 -8.61
N LYS A 1139 -47.15 18.99 -7.87
CA LYS A 1139 -48.15 20.06 -7.75
C LYS A 1139 -48.35 20.83 -9.06
N MET A 1140 -47.28 21.10 -9.80
CA MET A 1140 -47.36 21.70 -11.14
C MET A 1140 -48.15 20.81 -12.11
N ILE A 1141 -47.90 19.48 -12.12
CA ILE A 1141 -48.65 18.53 -12.94
C ILE A 1141 -50.13 18.53 -12.55
N ALA A 1142 -50.45 18.46 -11.25
CA ALA A 1142 -51.83 18.46 -10.78
C ALA A 1142 -52.58 19.73 -11.24
N LYS A 1143 -51.99 20.90 -10.99
CA LYS A 1143 -52.54 22.19 -11.45
C LYS A 1143 -52.66 22.30 -12.96
N TYR A 1144 -51.71 21.74 -13.72
CA TYR A 1144 -51.81 21.68 -15.17
C TYR A 1144 -52.99 20.82 -15.65
N VAL A 1145 -53.23 19.66 -15.00
CA VAL A 1145 -54.36 18.76 -15.30
C VAL A 1145 -55.71 19.41 -14.92
N GLU A 1146 -55.79 20.07 -13.76
CA GLU A 1146 -56.93 20.92 -13.37
C GLU A 1146 -57.22 21.97 -14.47
N SER A 1147 -56.19 22.70 -14.93
CA SER A 1147 -56.32 23.71 -16.00
C SER A 1147 -56.68 23.15 -17.38
N CYS A 1148 -56.63 21.83 -17.56
CA CYS A 1148 -57.09 21.11 -18.75
C CYS A 1148 -58.52 20.55 -18.61
N GLY A 1149 -59.21 20.78 -17.49
CA GLY A 1149 -60.57 20.28 -17.24
C GLY A 1149 -60.68 18.77 -16.99
N LYS A 1150 -59.56 18.08 -16.72
CA LYS A 1150 -59.53 16.65 -16.37
C LYS A 1150 -59.51 16.49 -14.85
N VAL A 1151 -60.35 15.59 -14.33
CA VAL A 1151 -60.39 15.24 -12.90
C VAL A 1151 -59.31 14.21 -12.58
N ILE A 1152 -58.52 14.49 -11.54
CA ILE A 1152 -57.57 13.53 -10.94
C ILE A 1152 -58.35 12.65 -9.97
N LYS A 1153 -58.26 11.33 -10.11
CA LYS A 1153 -58.89 10.36 -9.19
C LYS A 1153 -57.85 9.80 -8.23
N TYR A 1154 -58.15 9.73 -6.94
CA TYR A 1154 -57.32 8.98 -6.01
C TYR A 1154 -57.47 7.47 -6.28
N GLN A 1155 -56.34 6.77 -6.40
CA GLN A 1155 -56.27 5.32 -6.45
C GLN A 1155 -55.02 4.88 -5.68
N PRO A 1156 -55.16 4.31 -4.46
CA PRO A 1156 -54.00 3.95 -3.64
C PRO A 1156 -53.07 2.97 -4.37
N ARG A 1157 -51.77 3.07 -4.10
CA ARG A 1157 -50.73 2.17 -4.64
C ARG A 1157 -51.01 0.71 -4.26
N GLN A 1158 -51.60 -0.04 -5.20
CA GLN A 1158 -51.62 -1.51 -5.15
C GLN A 1158 -50.31 -2.05 -5.74
N PRO A 1159 -49.72 -3.11 -5.19
CA PRO A 1159 -48.59 -3.79 -5.82
C PRO A 1159 -48.97 -4.32 -7.21
N ASP A 1160 -48.10 -4.16 -8.21
CA ASP A 1160 -48.15 -4.96 -9.44
C ASP A 1160 -48.10 -6.46 -9.07
N SER A 1161 -48.61 -7.31 -9.96
CA SER A 1161 -48.31 -8.74 -10.01
C SER A 1161 -46.81 -9.09 -9.88
N LYS A 1162 -45.93 -8.12 -10.18
CA LYS A 1162 -44.47 -8.17 -10.02
C LYS A 1162 -43.91 -7.06 -9.11
N GLY A 1163 -44.74 -6.44 -8.27
CA GLY A 1163 -44.36 -5.42 -7.26
C GLY A 1163 -43.87 -4.04 -7.75
N ARG A 1164 -43.44 -3.92 -9.01
CA ARG A 1164 -42.74 -2.74 -9.58
C ARG A 1164 -43.58 -1.46 -9.60
N GLU A 1165 -42.87 -0.33 -9.59
CA GLU A 1165 -43.45 1.01 -9.74
C GLU A 1165 -43.85 1.32 -11.21
N PRO A 1166 -44.91 2.12 -11.46
CA PRO A 1166 -45.33 2.46 -12.82
C PRO A 1166 -44.26 3.21 -13.63
N THR A 1167 -43.83 2.61 -14.74
CA THR A 1167 -43.01 3.27 -15.78
C THR A 1167 -43.85 3.64 -17.01
N CYS A 1168 -43.37 4.60 -17.81
CA CYS A 1168 -44.06 5.04 -19.02
C CYS A 1168 -43.83 4.09 -20.20
N VAL A 1169 -44.89 3.53 -20.78
CA VAL A 1169 -44.83 2.58 -21.91
C VAL A 1169 -44.12 3.10 -23.18
N LEU A 1170 -43.89 4.41 -23.31
CA LEU A 1170 -43.25 5.02 -24.49
C LEU A 1170 -41.81 5.51 -24.28
N CYS A 1171 -41.33 5.56 -23.03
CA CYS A 1171 -39.99 6.09 -22.73
C CYS A 1171 -39.39 5.59 -21.40
N GLU A 1172 -39.99 4.57 -20.79
CA GLU A 1172 -39.55 3.78 -19.64
C GLU A 1172 -39.21 4.53 -18.34
N VAL A 1173 -39.32 5.86 -18.33
CA VAL A 1173 -39.17 6.70 -17.14
C VAL A 1173 -40.22 6.35 -16.07
N GLU A 1174 -39.79 6.36 -14.82
CA GLU A 1174 -40.62 6.34 -13.61
C GLU A 1174 -41.73 7.41 -13.69
N VAL A 1175 -42.96 7.03 -13.33
CA VAL A 1175 -44.13 7.93 -13.29
C VAL A 1175 -44.60 8.04 -11.84
N PHE A 1176 -43.84 8.76 -11.02
CA PHE A 1176 -44.14 8.89 -9.59
C PHE A 1176 -45.46 9.65 -9.33
N ASN A 1177 -46.32 9.04 -8.50
CA ASN A 1177 -47.58 9.55 -7.95
C ASN A 1177 -48.71 9.86 -8.95
N ILE A 1178 -48.49 10.72 -9.95
CA ILE A 1178 -49.53 11.17 -10.88
C ILE A 1178 -49.42 10.40 -12.20
N LEU A 1179 -50.26 9.36 -12.33
CA LEU A 1179 -50.29 8.46 -13.47
C LEU A 1179 -51.26 8.97 -14.54
N PHE A 1180 -50.83 8.99 -15.81
CA PHE A 1180 -51.73 9.15 -16.95
C PHE A 1180 -51.98 7.75 -17.54
N VAL A 1181 -53.19 7.24 -17.43
CA VAL A 1181 -53.52 5.87 -17.80
C VAL A 1181 -54.47 5.85 -18.99
N LYS A 1182 -54.18 5.04 -20.00
CA LYS A 1182 -55.08 4.79 -21.13
C LYS A 1182 -55.23 3.29 -21.38
N GLN A 1183 -56.45 2.87 -21.63
CA GLN A 1183 -56.78 1.54 -22.14
C GLN A 1183 -56.52 1.49 -23.65
N GLU A 1184 -55.83 0.46 -24.14
CA GLU A 1184 -55.67 0.21 -25.58
C GLU A 1184 -56.16 -1.22 -25.91
N ASN A 1185 -56.87 -1.35 -27.04
CA ASN A 1185 -57.79 -2.45 -27.41
C ASN A 1185 -59.05 -2.57 -26.53
N THR A 1186 -60.22 -2.39 -27.17
CA THR A 1186 -61.56 -2.60 -26.60
C THR A 1186 -62.12 -4.01 -26.86
N ASP A 1187 -61.52 -4.75 -27.78
CA ASP A 1187 -62.21 -5.84 -28.50
C ASP A 1187 -61.80 -7.25 -28.01
N ARG A 1188 -61.17 -7.36 -26.83
CA ARG A 1188 -60.79 -8.63 -26.18
C ARG A 1188 -61.02 -8.57 -24.68
N SER A 1189 -61.14 -9.74 -24.05
CA SER A 1189 -61.32 -9.92 -22.60
C SER A 1189 -60.21 -9.30 -21.75
N ASP A 1190 -59.00 -9.19 -22.32
CA ASP A 1190 -57.78 -8.81 -21.61
C ASP A 1190 -57.49 -7.32 -21.84
N ALA A 1191 -58.33 -6.47 -21.25
CA ALA A 1191 -58.23 -5.01 -21.38
C ALA A 1191 -56.97 -4.46 -20.67
N ALA A 1192 -55.89 -4.28 -21.42
CA ALA A 1192 -54.62 -3.76 -20.90
C ALA A 1192 -54.66 -2.24 -20.69
N TYR A 1193 -54.36 -1.82 -19.46
CA TYR A 1193 -54.16 -0.42 -19.09
C TYR A 1193 -52.67 -0.07 -19.15
N PHE A 1194 -52.33 0.99 -19.87
CA PHE A 1194 -50.95 1.44 -20.06
C PHE A 1194 -50.68 2.77 -19.38
N ASN A 1195 -49.53 2.86 -18.69
CA ASN A 1195 -49.08 4.04 -17.96
C ASN A 1195 -48.25 4.98 -18.86
N TYR A 1196 -48.48 6.28 -18.72
CA TYR A 1196 -47.82 7.34 -19.46
C TYR A 1196 -47.30 8.44 -18.51
N CYS A 1197 -46.11 8.96 -18.77
CA CYS A 1197 -45.64 10.19 -18.13
C CYS A 1197 -46.36 11.42 -18.72
N VAL A 1198 -46.40 12.53 -17.98
CA VAL A 1198 -47.09 13.77 -18.40
C VAL A 1198 -46.67 14.26 -19.79
N ASN A 1199 -45.39 14.12 -20.16
CA ASN A 1199 -44.89 14.58 -21.46
C ASN A 1199 -45.31 13.68 -22.62
N CYS A 1200 -45.42 12.37 -22.41
CA CYS A 1200 -45.97 11.43 -23.40
C CYS A 1200 -47.50 11.57 -23.53
N ALA A 1201 -48.20 11.77 -22.41
CA ALA A 1201 -49.63 12.09 -22.41
C ALA A 1201 -49.94 13.43 -23.13
N ARG A 1202 -49.10 14.47 -22.91
CA ARG A 1202 -49.16 15.75 -23.66
C ARG A 1202 -48.99 15.53 -25.17
N LYS A 1203 -48.02 14.71 -25.61
CA LYS A 1203 -47.83 14.33 -27.03
C LYS A 1203 -49.04 13.58 -27.60
N LYS A 1204 -49.62 12.61 -26.87
CA LYS A 1204 -50.88 11.92 -27.23
C LYS A 1204 -52.15 12.80 -27.03
N LYS A 1205 -52.03 14.09 -26.67
CA LYS A 1205 -53.13 15.07 -26.50
C LYS A 1205 -54.22 14.63 -25.49
N PHE A 1206 -53.84 14.04 -24.36
CA PHE A 1206 -54.75 13.48 -23.33
C PHE A 1206 -55.94 14.38 -22.92
N HIS A 1207 -55.79 15.70 -22.99
CA HIS A 1207 -56.85 16.68 -22.67
C HIS A 1207 -58.02 16.69 -23.66
N LYS A 1208 -57.89 16.05 -24.84
CA LYS A 1208 -58.97 15.89 -25.84
C LYS A 1208 -59.44 14.44 -26.00
N ASP A 1209 -58.88 13.51 -25.23
CA ASP A 1209 -59.13 12.08 -25.37
C ASP A 1209 -59.75 11.56 -24.07
N GLU A 1210 -61.01 11.16 -24.12
CA GLU A 1210 -61.76 10.70 -22.95
C GLU A 1210 -61.23 9.38 -22.38
N SER A 1211 -60.55 8.56 -23.20
CA SER A 1211 -59.95 7.28 -22.76
C SER A 1211 -58.68 7.44 -21.89
N PHE A 1212 -58.19 8.68 -21.72
CA PHE A 1212 -57.16 8.98 -20.71
C PHE A 1212 -57.78 9.32 -19.35
N TYR A 1213 -57.48 8.50 -18.36
CA TYR A 1213 -57.67 8.77 -16.93
C TYR A 1213 -56.41 9.39 -16.34
N VAL A 1214 -56.56 10.20 -15.29
CA VAL A 1214 -55.46 10.68 -14.46
C VAL A 1214 -55.68 10.21 -13.04
N LEU A 1215 -54.68 9.52 -12.47
CA LEU A 1215 -54.73 8.92 -11.14
C LEU A 1215 -53.68 9.55 -10.23
N GLN A 1216 -53.96 9.58 -8.92
CA GLN A 1216 -53.02 9.97 -7.88
C GLN A 1216 -52.87 8.80 -6.88
N GLN A 1217 -51.63 8.36 -6.64
CA GLN A 1217 -51.32 7.20 -5.78
C GLN A 1217 -51.16 7.54 -4.29
N ILE A 1218 -50.70 8.74 -3.98
CA ILE A 1218 -50.43 9.26 -2.64
C ILE A 1218 -51.04 10.66 -2.55
N THR A 1219 -51.88 10.91 -1.54
CA THR A 1219 -52.53 12.23 -1.39
C THR A 1219 -51.52 13.34 -1.14
N PHE A 1220 -51.88 14.60 -1.45
CA PHE A 1220 -51.00 15.72 -1.13
C PHE A 1220 -50.80 15.88 0.39
N ASP A 1221 -51.81 15.53 1.19
CA ASP A 1221 -51.76 15.62 2.66
C ASP A 1221 -50.78 14.58 3.25
N GLU A 1222 -50.73 13.36 2.70
CA GLU A 1222 -49.70 12.37 3.03
C GLU A 1222 -48.29 12.84 2.63
N LEU A 1223 -48.13 13.43 1.44
CA LEU A 1223 -46.84 13.96 1.00
C LEU A 1223 -46.38 15.14 1.87
N ILE A 1224 -47.29 16.04 2.26
CA ILE A 1224 -47.04 17.11 3.24
C ILE A 1224 -46.59 16.51 4.58
N ALA A 1225 -47.33 15.54 5.11
CA ALA A 1225 -47.04 14.93 6.40
C ALA A 1225 -45.70 14.18 6.43
N ILE A 1226 -45.30 13.54 5.32
CA ILE A 1226 -43.95 12.94 5.18
C ILE A 1226 -42.90 14.04 5.06
N PHE A 1227 -43.14 15.06 4.24
CA PHE A 1227 -42.18 16.13 3.95
C PHE A 1227 -41.87 17.00 5.18
N ASP A 1228 -42.88 17.52 5.90
CA ASP A 1228 -42.64 18.40 7.04
C ASP A 1228 -42.16 17.63 8.29
N LYS A 1229 -42.41 16.32 8.37
CA LYS A 1229 -41.80 15.41 9.35
C LYS A 1229 -40.33 15.07 9.02
N PHE A 1230 -39.92 15.15 7.75
CA PHE A 1230 -38.56 14.81 7.31
C PHE A 1230 -37.53 15.90 7.64
N GLN A 1231 -37.18 15.98 8.92
CA GLN A 1231 -36.20 16.91 9.48
C GLN A 1231 -34.90 16.16 9.83
N LEU A 1232 -33.80 16.89 9.97
CA LEU A 1232 -32.56 16.35 10.51
C LEU A 1232 -32.75 16.10 12.02
N THR A 1233 -32.50 14.89 12.50
CA THR A 1233 -32.44 14.61 13.94
C THR A 1233 -31.09 15.13 14.48
N PRO A 1234 -31.06 16.13 15.38
CA PRO A 1234 -29.81 16.59 15.97
C PRO A 1234 -29.19 15.47 16.81
N ASN A 1235 -27.89 15.23 16.65
CA ASN A 1235 -27.23 14.08 17.27
C ASN A 1235 -27.16 14.24 18.80
N SER A 1236 -27.89 13.40 19.54
CA SER A 1236 -28.25 13.61 20.95
C SER A 1236 -27.06 13.84 21.89
N ARG A 1237 -25.90 13.22 21.61
CA ARG A 1237 -24.65 13.41 22.38
C ARG A 1237 -24.13 14.86 22.41
N ARG A 1238 -24.69 15.80 21.64
CA ARG A 1238 -24.38 17.25 21.72
C ARG A 1238 -25.30 18.09 22.61
N LEU A 1239 -26.47 17.61 23.01
CA LEU A 1239 -27.45 18.43 23.77
C LEU A 1239 -27.20 18.42 25.29
N ASN A 1240 -26.58 17.37 25.83
CA ASN A 1240 -26.22 17.26 27.26
C ASN A 1240 -24.92 18.01 27.64
N LEU A 1241 -24.47 18.96 26.81
CA LEU A 1241 -23.32 19.83 27.07
C LEU A 1241 -23.70 21.33 27.11
N VAL A 1242 -25.01 21.64 27.09
CA VAL A 1242 -25.56 23.01 27.09
C VAL A 1242 -26.76 23.13 28.05
N ALA A 1243 -26.78 22.28 29.09
CA ALA A 1243 -27.80 22.23 30.15
C ALA A 1243 -27.14 22.05 31.53
#